data_AF-A0A6J2YV16-F1
#
_entry.id   AF-A0A6J2YV16-F1
#
_cell.length_a   1.000
_cell.length_b   1.000
_cell.length_c   1.000
_cell.angle_alpha   90.00
_cell.angle_beta   90.00
_cell.angle_gamma   90.00
#
_symmetry.space_group_name_H-M   'P 1'
#
loop_
_entity.id
_entity.type
_entity.pdbx_description
1 polymer ?
#
loop_
_entity_poly.entity_id
_entity_poly.type
_entity_poly.pdbx_seq_one_letter_code
_entity_poly.pdbx_strand_id
1 'polypeptide(L)'
;MNKSCNFSIDELSKVLKHTGSEIITFETEKCDFNENFTVIKVRESGTLKTFYLLKCETSQLPPFGNQINDLSKLVRAQFVIRDTSNQHYLAFPEQHFTDVKFPKRNDLKHLEVILESLAQYQVNYLINKENNSRFSRYDIKTIGDKGSNLEIDKSVFDKELNKLEKNFNKLLGDELVVRSIGINTGGNISVLINETGNSALFLEIEEGRLIPPAYDALWFIFLLSDENFRKVHFKELVTNYFQKLQDSLKKSKNDLGSKLTTEYNEYSIRVLLPIIKLNILNKVLEQNHKELLSNIGNFFKYPLINQEDIYETVENKLKSSDYELLGYKMTPLSETNGHLGQYYHLYINVNFHGKLQLLTLFAKFIIVPTETMEMFVKAGPAKKEHFFYSELIGLFEKNGMGQLLDFGPACYLSRVGWLVILDDLSVEGFVGLKPNNVLDYKGLSVVVGKLAKFHACSLIYEEIISKRNGKTYTFYDDFEYILNDSTYVDNDQNPFKPIFDLSRSALKYIIRQFPDLTKDLKLSEEEIYKRFDEMYMKNFEKMVRSEKHKNGLIHGDMYLGNVLLSFNKDKTVTDAILVDFQLLKYCPPTYDVLFFLHVASTKETRNKCLTKLLDEYYDHLSNHIKKFNMDPEIVYPKEGYRQSLKFMKSVALIIATEYSHVTQIDPDFREEIFHDQEKFDYYMHKNRIELINMNWSNESYKSILKGLSEDILDLIVSQDY
;
A
#
# COMPACT_ATOMS: atom_id res chain seq x y z
N MET A 1 36.46 -39.06 26.70
CA MET A 1 35.79 -38.83 28.00
C MET A 1 34.34 -39.27 27.87
N ASN A 2 33.94 -40.32 28.59
CA ASN A 2 32.56 -40.78 28.64
C ASN A 2 31.73 -39.74 29.43
N LYS A 3 30.90 -38.95 28.76
CA LYS A 3 29.85 -38.18 29.43
C LYS A 3 28.73 -39.15 29.80
N SER A 4 28.39 -39.23 31.09
CA SER A 4 27.27 -40.04 31.60
C SER A 4 25.96 -39.61 30.94
N CYS A 5 25.08 -40.57 30.65
CA CYS A 5 23.75 -40.31 30.12
C CYS A 5 22.89 -39.61 31.20
N ASN A 6 22.33 -38.42 30.89
CA ASN A 6 21.52 -37.63 31.84
C ASN A 6 20.07 -38.16 32.01
N PHE A 7 19.72 -39.25 31.34
CA PHE A 7 18.38 -39.86 31.37
C PHE A 7 18.38 -41.07 32.31
N SER A 8 17.39 -41.20 33.19
CA SER A 8 17.26 -42.41 33.99
C SER A 8 16.48 -43.49 33.22
N ILE A 9 16.99 -44.73 33.26
CA ILE A 9 16.39 -45.90 32.59
C ILE A 9 14.98 -46.20 33.14
N ASP A 10 14.77 -45.98 34.44
CA ASP A 10 13.47 -46.17 35.10
C ASP A 10 12.41 -45.14 34.66
N GLU A 11 12.80 -43.90 34.37
CA GLU A 11 11.86 -42.86 33.89
C GLU A 11 11.47 -43.08 32.42
N LEU A 12 12.42 -43.50 31.57
CA LEU A 12 12.16 -43.91 30.18
C LEU A 12 11.08 -44.98 30.09
N SER A 13 11.13 -45.99 30.98
CA SER A 13 10.13 -47.08 31.03
C SER A 13 8.71 -46.63 31.39
N LYS A 14 8.55 -45.52 32.14
CA LYS A 14 7.26 -45.01 32.60
C LYS A 14 6.53 -44.16 31.56
N VAL A 15 7.26 -43.37 30.77
CA VAL A 15 6.67 -42.48 29.75
C VAL A 15 6.05 -43.27 28.59
N LEU A 16 6.61 -44.44 28.28
CA LEU A 16 6.19 -45.30 27.17
C LEU A 16 4.94 -46.16 27.45
N LYS A 17 4.46 -46.24 28.70
CA LYS A 17 3.16 -46.87 29.02
C LYS A 17 1.95 -46.08 28.52
N HIS A 18 2.14 -44.84 28.06
CA HIS A 18 1.06 -43.95 27.62
C HIS A 18 0.76 -44.01 26.11
N THR A 19 1.60 -44.67 25.27
CA THR A 19 1.47 -44.65 23.79
C THR A 19 0.67 -45.81 23.19
N GLY A 20 0.03 -46.65 24.01
CA GLY A 20 -0.93 -47.66 23.54
C GLY A 20 -0.38 -48.77 22.62
N SER A 21 0.94 -48.94 22.55
CA SER A 21 1.63 -49.96 21.75
C SER A 21 2.21 -51.05 22.66
N GLU A 22 2.21 -52.29 22.18
CA GLU A 22 2.69 -53.48 22.91
C GLU A 22 4.10 -53.30 23.50
N ILE A 23 4.35 -53.96 24.62
CA ILE A 23 5.53 -53.84 25.49
C ILE A 23 6.84 -53.78 24.69
N ILE A 24 7.46 -52.61 24.64
CA ILE A 24 8.78 -52.39 24.05
C ILE A 24 9.84 -52.47 25.16
N THR A 25 10.78 -53.41 25.06
CA THR A 25 11.95 -53.53 25.93
C THR A 25 13.11 -52.70 25.40
N PHE A 26 13.41 -51.57 26.06
CA PHE A 26 14.46 -50.64 25.62
C PHE A 26 15.79 -50.86 26.35
N GLU A 27 16.85 -51.17 25.60
CA GLU A 27 18.25 -51.02 26.04
C GLU A 27 18.83 -49.77 25.37
N THR A 28 19.26 -48.79 26.16
CA THR A 28 19.89 -47.57 25.64
C THR A 28 21.39 -47.80 25.44
N GLU A 29 21.85 -47.82 24.19
CA GLU A 29 23.28 -47.75 23.89
C GLU A 29 23.72 -46.29 23.66
N LYS A 30 24.80 -45.91 24.35
CA LYS A 30 25.60 -44.68 24.31
C LYS A 30 25.05 -43.52 23.45
N CYS A 31 24.76 -42.39 24.10
CA CYS A 31 24.41 -41.14 23.44
C CYS A 31 25.64 -40.46 22.84
N ASP A 32 25.62 -40.25 21.52
CA ASP A 32 26.48 -39.28 20.87
C ASP A 32 25.76 -37.92 20.84
N PHE A 33 26.43 -36.89 21.33
CA PHE A 33 25.94 -35.52 21.25
C PHE A 33 26.39 -34.92 19.91
N ASN A 34 25.44 -34.71 19.01
CA ASN A 34 25.63 -33.72 17.96
C ASN A 34 25.38 -32.33 18.58
N GLU A 35 26.00 -31.26 18.09
CA GLU A 35 25.95 -29.94 18.74
C GLU A 35 24.52 -29.42 19.00
N ASN A 36 23.53 -29.96 18.28
CA ASN A 36 22.11 -29.55 18.35
C ASN A 36 21.12 -30.67 18.75
N PHE A 37 21.52 -31.94 18.77
CA PHE A 37 20.64 -33.06 19.14
C PHE A 37 21.35 -34.09 20.01
N THR A 38 20.62 -34.65 20.96
CA THR A 38 21.05 -35.88 21.62
C THR A 38 20.54 -37.08 20.81
N VAL A 39 21.43 -38.02 20.46
CA VAL A 39 21.03 -39.25 19.77
C VAL A 39 20.85 -40.38 20.80
N ILE A 40 19.78 -41.16 20.66
CA ILE A 40 19.56 -42.38 21.44
C ILE A 40 19.35 -43.58 20.52
N LYS A 41 19.84 -44.74 20.95
CA LYS A 41 19.56 -46.02 20.30
C LYS A 41 18.64 -46.85 21.19
N VAL A 42 17.67 -47.46 20.55
CA VAL A 42 16.42 -47.92 21.15
C VAL A 42 16.10 -49.26 20.52
N ARG A 43 16.17 -50.35 21.29
CA ARG A 43 15.83 -51.69 20.79
C ARG A 43 14.31 -51.88 20.88
N GLU A 44 13.66 -52.24 19.78
CA GLU A 44 12.22 -52.53 19.71
C GLU A 44 12.00 -53.85 18.97
N SER A 45 11.36 -54.82 19.62
CA SER A 45 11.10 -56.16 19.06
C SER A 45 12.35 -56.82 18.44
N GLY A 46 13.51 -56.65 19.08
CA GLY A 46 14.80 -57.18 18.63
C GLY A 46 15.56 -56.31 17.61
N THR A 47 14.92 -55.29 17.03
CA THR A 47 15.52 -54.38 16.04
C THR A 47 16.06 -53.12 16.72
N LEU A 48 17.27 -52.69 16.38
CA LEU A 48 17.85 -51.45 16.89
C LEU A 48 17.38 -50.27 16.03
N LYS A 49 16.76 -49.27 16.66
CA LYS A 49 16.32 -48.01 16.04
C LYS A 49 17.04 -46.83 16.66
N THR A 50 17.36 -45.82 15.86
CA THR A 50 18.01 -44.58 16.32
C THR A 50 17.01 -43.43 16.33
N PHE A 51 17.06 -42.60 17.36
CA PHE A 51 16.23 -41.41 17.50
C PHE A 51 17.05 -40.17 17.84
N TYR A 52 16.65 -39.03 17.26
CA TYR A 52 17.16 -37.70 17.59
C TYR A 52 16.21 -37.05 18.60
N LEU A 53 16.78 -36.55 19.69
CA LEU A 53 16.04 -35.92 20.79
C LEU A 53 16.16 -34.40 20.72
N LEU A 54 15.01 -33.74 20.61
CA LEU A 54 14.91 -32.28 20.66
C LEU A 54 14.31 -31.83 21.99
N LYS A 55 14.98 -30.92 22.68
CA LYS A 55 14.48 -30.30 23.91
C LYS A 55 13.16 -29.54 23.63
N CYS A 56 12.15 -29.73 24.47
CA CYS A 56 10.85 -29.06 24.37
C CYS A 56 10.44 -28.45 25.72
N GLU A 57 9.95 -27.20 25.71
CA GLU A 57 9.42 -26.52 26.90
C GLU A 57 7.95 -26.90 27.09
N THR A 58 7.58 -27.34 28.29
CA THR A 58 6.27 -27.93 28.56
C THR A 58 5.18 -26.89 28.78
N SER A 59 4.19 -26.90 27.88
CA SER A 59 2.80 -26.51 28.19
C SER A 59 1.75 -27.28 27.37
N GLN A 60 2.05 -27.69 26.12
CA GLN A 60 1.15 -28.49 25.26
C GLN A 60 1.98 -29.44 24.37
N LEU A 61 1.97 -30.74 24.66
CA LEU A 61 2.72 -31.74 23.86
C LEU A 61 2.04 -31.94 22.49
N PRO A 62 2.81 -32.11 21.40
CA PRO A 62 2.25 -32.41 20.09
C PRO A 62 1.62 -33.81 20.04
N PRO A 63 0.70 -34.07 19.10
CA PRO A 63 0.16 -35.41 18.90
C PRO A 63 1.25 -36.40 18.44
N PHE A 64 1.30 -37.59 19.07
CA PHE A 64 2.22 -38.69 18.74
C PHE A 64 1.64 -39.61 17.66
N GLY A 65 2.50 -40.27 16.89
CA GLY A 65 2.11 -41.36 16.00
C GLY A 65 2.85 -41.41 14.65
N ASN A 66 2.46 -42.36 13.81
CA ASN A 66 2.97 -42.51 12.45
C ASN A 66 2.56 -41.30 11.57
N GLN A 67 3.36 -41.03 10.53
CA GLN A 67 3.17 -39.90 9.60
C GLN A 67 1.70 -39.73 9.18
N ILE A 68 1.22 -38.48 9.16
CA ILE A 68 0.04 -38.17 8.36
C ILE A 68 0.47 -38.34 6.90
N ASN A 69 -0.13 -39.30 6.20
CA ASN A 69 0.20 -39.67 4.81
C ASN A 69 0.15 -38.49 3.80
N ASP A 70 -0.39 -37.32 4.18
CA ASP A 70 -0.57 -36.14 3.32
C ASP A 70 0.44 -34.98 3.53
N LEU A 71 1.38 -35.07 4.49
CA LEU A 71 2.28 -33.96 4.85
C LEU A 71 3.74 -34.39 4.93
N SER A 72 4.33 -34.75 3.77
CA SER A 72 5.71 -35.29 3.66
C SER A 72 6.83 -34.41 4.24
N LYS A 73 6.57 -33.15 4.59
CA LYS A 73 7.56 -32.19 5.11
C LYS A 73 7.52 -31.96 6.62
N LEU A 74 6.48 -32.45 7.32
CA LEU A 74 6.32 -32.30 8.77
C LEU A 74 6.53 -33.66 9.47
N VAL A 75 7.53 -33.75 10.34
CA VAL A 75 7.87 -34.97 11.08
C VAL A 75 7.31 -34.89 12.49
N ARG A 76 6.62 -35.95 12.91
CA ARG A 76 6.11 -36.11 14.27
C ARG A 76 7.08 -36.83 15.15
N ALA A 77 7.11 -36.40 16.41
CA ALA A 77 7.76 -37.18 17.46
C ALA A 77 7.00 -38.50 17.64
N GLN A 78 7.74 -39.60 17.80
CA GLN A 78 7.12 -40.89 18.10
C GLN A 78 6.78 -41.00 19.59
N PHE A 79 7.56 -40.37 20.46
CA PHE A 79 7.37 -40.35 21.90
C PHE A 79 8.10 -39.16 22.55
N VAL A 80 7.83 -38.94 23.83
CA VAL A 80 8.54 -37.97 24.68
C VAL A 80 9.43 -38.72 25.65
N ILE A 81 10.55 -38.13 26.00
CA ILE A 81 11.41 -38.56 27.09
C ILE A 81 11.58 -37.40 28.06
N ARG A 82 11.72 -37.71 29.35
CA ARG A 82 12.08 -36.75 30.37
C ARG A 82 13.47 -37.10 30.91
N ASP A 83 14.34 -36.11 31.08
CA ASP A 83 15.63 -36.32 31.76
C ASP A 83 15.51 -36.19 33.29
N THR A 84 16.61 -36.48 33.98
CA THR A 84 16.69 -36.43 35.45
C THR A 84 16.47 -35.03 36.05
N SER A 85 16.53 -33.97 35.23
CA SER A 85 16.23 -32.59 35.63
C SER A 85 14.77 -32.19 35.35
N ASN A 86 13.91 -33.16 35.02
CA ASN A 86 12.52 -32.97 34.66
C ASN A 86 12.31 -32.24 33.31
N GLN A 87 13.36 -32.12 32.49
CA GLN A 87 13.29 -31.51 31.16
C GLN A 87 12.76 -32.51 30.14
N HIS A 88 11.86 -32.05 29.26
CA HIS A 88 11.27 -32.89 28.22
C HIS A 88 12.02 -32.83 26.89
N TYR A 89 12.01 -33.96 26.19
CA TYR A 89 12.61 -34.16 24.87
C TYR A 89 11.65 -34.93 23.97
N LEU A 90 11.53 -34.50 22.73
CA LEU A 90 10.76 -35.16 21.68
C LEU A 90 11.68 -36.06 20.86
N ALA A 91 11.27 -37.31 20.65
CA ALA A 91 12.07 -38.31 19.92
C ALA A 91 11.62 -38.46 18.47
N PHE A 92 12.53 -38.17 17.53
CA PHE A 92 12.30 -38.24 16.09
C PHE A 92 13.12 -39.37 15.44
N PRO A 93 12.56 -40.17 14.52
CA PRO A 93 13.28 -41.29 13.89
C PRO A 93 14.45 -40.83 13.01
N GLU A 94 15.61 -41.52 13.08
CA GLU A 94 16.81 -41.21 12.30
C GLU A 94 16.61 -41.18 10.78
N GLN A 95 15.69 -41.98 10.24
CA GLN A 95 15.44 -42.07 8.79
C GLN A 95 15.13 -40.72 8.11
N HIS A 96 14.68 -39.73 8.87
CA HIS A 96 14.38 -38.39 8.35
C HIS A 96 15.59 -37.44 8.39
N PHE A 97 16.68 -37.83 9.05
CA PHE A 97 17.87 -37.00 9.25
C PHE A 97 19.06 -37.43 8.36
N THR A 98 18.88 -38.44 7.52
CA THR A 98 19.88 -38.83 6.52
C THR A 98 20.01 -37.70 5.49
N ASP A 99 21.23 -37.20 5.29
CA ASP A 99 21.60 -36.15 4.32
C ASP A 99 21.09 -34.72 4.59
N VAL A 100 20.33 -34.47 5.66
CA VAL A 100 19.89 -33.12 6.03
C VAL A 100 20.94 -32.37 6.85
N LYS A 101 20.96 -31.04 6.73
CA LYS A 101 21.85 -30.14 7.46
C LYS A 101 21.04 -29.10 8.23
N PHE A 102 21.60 -28.56 9.29
CA PHE A 102 20.99 -27.39 9.94
C PHE A 102 21.08 -26.16 9.04
N PRO A 103 20.06 -25.29 9.07
CA PRO A 103 20.14 -24.03 8.35
C PRO A 103 21.30 -23.17 8.89
N LYS A 104 22.09 -22.60 7.99
CA LYS A 104 23.11 -21.62 8.35
C LYS A 104 22.42 -20.26 8.49
N ARG A 105 22.80 -19.51 9.52
CA ARG A 105 22.34 -18.12 9.71
C ARG A 105 22.92 -17.24 8.59
N ASN A 106 22.14 -16.27 8.10
CA ASN A 106 22.50 -15.38 7.00
C ASN A 106 22.82 -16.10 5.67
N ASP A 107 22.24 -17.28 5.46
CA ASP A 107 22.39 -18.03 4.21
C ASP A 107 21.10 -17.90 3.39
N LEU A 108 21.17 -17.11 2.32
CA LEU A 108 20.04 -16.86 1.43
C LEU A 108 19.47 -18.15 0.87
N LYS A 109 20.34 -19.08 0.45
CA LYS A 109 19.87 -20.29 -0.19
C LYS A 109 19.12 -21.19 0.79
N HIS A 110 19.61 -21.31 2.01
CA HIS A 110 18.94 -22.08 3.05
C HIS A 110 17.57 -21.47 3.38
N LEU A 111 17.48 -20.14 3.52
CA LEU A 111 16.22 -19.44 3.79
C LEU A 111 15.21 -19.61 2.64
N GLU A 112 15.63 -19.46 1.38
CA GLU A 112 14.76 -19.74 0.22
C GLU A 112 14.15 -21.14 0.29
N VAL A 113 14.97 -22.16 0.53
CA VAL A 113 14.52 -23.56 0.58
C VAL A 113 13.53 -23.81 1.71
N ILE A 114 13.76 -23.16 2.86
CA ILE A 114 12.84 -23.19 4.00
C ILE A 114 11.50 -22.57 3.64
N LEU A 115 11.52 -21.35 3.09
CA LEU A 115 10.30 -20.61 2.76
C LEU A 115 9.50 -21.28 1.64
N GLU A 116 10.17 -21.81 0.61
CA GLU A 116 9.54 -22.61 -0.44
C GLU A 116 8.87 -23.88 0.11
N SER A 117 9.55 -24.55 1.05
CA SER A 117 9.02 -25.76 1.68
C SER A 117 7.86 -25.48 2.61
N LEU A 118 7.91 -24.36 3.34
CA LEU A 118 6.84 -23.87 4.18
C LEU A 118 5.60 -23.51 3.35
N ALA A 119 5.78 -22.77 2.25
CA ALA A 119 4.68 -22.41 1.36
C ALA A 119 3.95 -23.67 0.85
N GLN A 120 4.69 -24.70 0.42
CA GLN A 120 4.09 -25.95 -0.03
C GLN A 120 3.31 -26.67 1.09
N TYR A 121 3.86 -26.71 2.30
CA TYR A 121 3.17 -27.28 3.46
C TYR A 121 1.85 -26.54 3.75
N GLN A 122 1.89 -25.20 3.75
CA GLN A 122 0.74 -24.36 4.03
C GLN A 122 -0.34 -24.47 2.94
N VAL A 123 0.04 -24.59 1.65
CA VAL A 123 -0.91 -24.87 0.56
C VAL A 123 -1.63 -26.19 0.77
N ASN A 124 -0.92 -27.27 1.12
CA ASN A 124 -1.54 -28.56 1.39
C ASN A 124 -2.57 -28.46 2.53
N TYR A 125 -2.29 -27.64 3.55
CA TYR A 125 -3.26 -27.37 4.62
C TYR A 125 -4.50 -26.62 4.12
N LEU A 126 -4.32 -25.55 3.34
CA LEU A 126 -5.43 -24.73 2.83
C LEU A 126 -6.39 -25.54 1.94
N ILE A 127 -5.86 -26.45 1.12
CA ILE A 127 -6.67 -27.29 0.23
C ILE A 127 -7.48 -28.33 1.03
N ASN A 128 -6.95 -28.83 2.15
CA ASN A 128 -7.54 -29.92 2.94
C ASN A 128 -8.19 -29.43 4.24
N LYS A 129 -8.70 -28.19 4.27
CA LYS A 129 -9.13 -27.49 5.49
C LYS A 129 -10.30 -28.19 6.22
N GLU A 130 -11.22 -28.82 5.49
CA GLU A 130 -12.40 -29.50 6.06
C GLU A 130 -12.04 -30.69 6.98
N ASN A 131 -10.89 -31.33 6.76
CA ASN A 131 -10.39 -32.43 7.60
C ASN A 131 -9.62 -31.95 8.85
N ASN A 132 -9.46 -30.63 9.04
CA ASN A 132 -8.48 -30.04 9.97
C ASN A 132 -9.05 -29.01 10.95
N SER A 133 -10.37 -28.92 11.13
CA SER A 133 -11.09 -27.90 11.95
C SER A 133 -10.85 -27.93 13.46
N ARG A 134 -9.88 -28.72 13.95
CA ARG A 134 -9.63 -28.96 15.39
C ARG A 134 -8.65 -27.99 16.06
N PHE A 135 -7.96 -27.13 15.31
CA PHE A 135 -6.87 -26.32 15.85
C PHE A 135 -7.37 -24.98 16.44
N SER A 136 -6.81 -24.61 17.59
CA SER A 136 -7.08 -23.32 18.23
C SER A 136 -6.39 -22.17 17.48
N ARG A 137 -6.97 -20.96 17.56
CA ARG A 137 -6.35 -19.75 17.02
C ARG A 137 -5.21 -19.27 17.90
N TYR A 138 -4.17 -18.72 17.29
CA TYR A 138 -3.06 -18.12 18.04
C TYR A 138 -3.53 -16.86 18.80
N ASP A 139 -3.20 -16.79 20.09
CA ASP A 139 -3.50 -15.65 20.96
C ASP A 139 -2.25 -14.82 21.27
N ILE A 140 -2.23 -13.61 20.73
CA ILE A 140 -1.16 -12.62 20.90
C ILE A 140 -1.24 -11.86 22.22
N LYS A 141 -2.30 -11.97 23.03
CA LYS A 141 -2.36 -11.33 24.36
C LYS A 141 -1.24 -11.79 25.28
N THR A 142 -0.70 -12.99 25.05
CA THR A 142 0.47 -13.55 25.74
C THR A 142 1.76 -12.73 25.57
N ILE A 143 1.79 -11.79 24.62
CA ILE A 143 2.92 -10.90 24.33
C ILE A 143 2.93 -9.67 25.25
N GLY A 144 1.75 -9.23 25.73
CA GLY A 144 1.56 -7.95 26.42
C GLY A 144 2.25 -7.83 27.79
N ASP A 145 2.45 -8.94 28.50
CA ASP A 145 3.02 -8.92 29.86
C ASP A 145 4.53 -8.63 29.91
N LYS A 146 5.22 -8.54 28.75
CA LYS A 146 6.70 -8.59 28.67
C LYS A 146 7.37 -7.36 28.04
N GLY A 147 6.64 -6.25 27.86
CA GLY A 147 7.19 -4.98 27.35
C GLY A 147 8.20 -4.26 28.26
N SER A 148 8.58 -4.85 29.40
CA SER A 148 9.36 -4.20 30.48
C SER A 148 10.77 -3.73 30.08
N ASN A 149 11.31 -4.20 28.95
CA ASN A 149 12.66 -3.87 28.49
C ASN A 149 12.69 -2.76 27.43
N LEU A 150 11.53 -2.23 27.04
CA LEU A 150 11.43 -1.13 26.08
C LEU A 150 11.36 0.21 26.81
N GLU A 151 12.19 1.18 26.42
CA GLU A 151 12.16 2.56 26.93
C GLU A 151 10.99 3.36 26.32
N ILE A 152 9.76 2.87 26.51
CA ILE A 152 8.54 3.42 25.92
C ILE A 152 7.49 3.62 27.01
N ASP A 153 6.71 4.69 26.88
CA ASP A 153 5.58 4.94 27.77
C ASP A 153 4.59 3.77 27.69
N LYS A 154 4.25 3.18 28.85
CA LYS A 154 3.41 2.00 28.94
C LYS A 154 2.03 2.22 28.31
N SER A 155 1.45 3.42 28.44
CA SER A 155 0.14 3.72 27.86
C SER A 155 0.17 3.73 26.33
N VAL A 156 1.28 4.21 25.76
CA VAL A 156 1.53 4.17 24.30
C VAL A 156 1.72 2.74 23.84
N PHE A 157 2.54 1.96 24.54
CA PHE A 157 2.76 0.54 24.26
C PHE A 157 1.44 -0.25 24.26
N ASP A 158 0.66 -0.15 25.33
CA ASP A 158 -0.61 -0.86 25.50
C ASP A 158 -1.63 -0.44 24.41
N LYS A 159 -1.70 0.85 24.08
CA LYS A 159 -2.58 1.37 23.02
C LYS A 159 -2.23 0.80 21.65
N GLU A 160 -0.95 0.82 21.26
CA GLU A 160 -0.54 0.31 19.95
C GLU A 160 -0.59 -1.23 19.89
N LEU A 161 -0.31 -1.92 20.99
CA LEU A 161 -0.46 -3.37 21.09
C LEU A 161 -1.93 -3.80 20.88
N ASN A 162 -2.88 -3.09 21.49
CA ASN A 162 -4.31 -3.34 21.27
C ASN A 162 -4.73 -3.15 19.79
N LYS A 163 -4.15 -2.18 19.08
CA LYS A 163 -4.39 -1.99 17.65
C LYS A 163 -3.80 -3.13 16.81
N LEU A 164 -2.56 -3.54 17.11
CA LEU A 164 -1.94 -4.71 16.50
C LEU A 164 -2.80 -5.95 16.73
N GLU A 165 -3.39 -6.09 17.91
CA GLU A 165 -4.27 -7.20 18.22
C GLU A 165 -5.53 -7.23 17.36
N LYS A 166 -6.20 -6.09 17.25
CA LYS A 166 -7.37 -5.95 16.37
C LYS A 166 -7.01 -6.29 14.92
N ASN A 167 -5.87 -5.81 14.42
CA ASN A 167 -5.42 -6.03 13.04
C ASN A 167 -5.02 -7.49 12.78
N PHE A 168 -4.37 -8.14 13.74
CA PHE A 168 -4.03 -9.56 13.66
C PHE A 168 -5.27 -10.45 13.69
N ASN A 169 -6.25 -10.14 14.55
CA ASN A 169 -7.53 -10.84 14.59
C ASN A 169 -8.31 -10.70 13.27
N LYS A 170 -8.18 -9.57 12.56
CA LYS A 170 -8.72 -9.41 11.21
C LYS A 170 -8.10 -10.40 10.22
N LEU A 171 -6.77 -10.60 10.27
CA LEU A 171 -6.08 -11.60 9.44
C LEU A 171 -6.52 -13.04 9.80
N LEU A 172 -6.76 -13.33 11.08
CA LEU A 172 -7.28 -14.64 11.52
C LEU A 172 -8.75 -14.89 11.16
N GLY A 173 -9.50 -13.82 10.89
CA GLY A 173 -10.88 -13.90 10.40
C GLY A 173 -10.98 -14.21 8.91
N ASP A 174 -9.86 -14.14 8.18
CA ASP A 174 -9.80 -14.44 6.75
C ASP A 174 -9.92 -15.97 6.48
N GLU A 175 -10.22 -16.33 5.23
CA GLU A 175 -10.18 -17.71 4.79
C GLU A 175 -8.74 -18.23 4.61
N LEU A 176 -7.78 -17.32 4.39
CA LEU A 176 -6.35 -17.60 4.28
C LEU A 176 -5.71 -17.81 5.66
N VAL A 177 -6.10 -18.88 6.35
CA VAL A 177 -5.54 -19.25 7.66
C VAL A 177 -4.93 -20.64 7.57
N VAL A 178 -3.67 -20.74 8.00
CA VAL A 178 -2.85 -21.95 7.91
C VAL A 178 -2.56 -22.50 9.29
N ARG A 179 -2.13 -23.76 9.34
CA ARG A 179 -1.59 -24.35 10.56
C ARG A 179 -0.13 -23.98 10.73
N SER A 180 0.23 -23.45 11.90
CA SER A 180 1.62 -23.24 12.27
C SER A 180 2.33 -24.58 12.46
N ILE A 181 3.58 -24.62 12.02
CA ILE A 181 4.48 -25.76 12.21
C ILE A 181 4.97 -25.88 13.67
N GLY A 182 4.72 -24.85 14.48
CA GLY A 182 5.23 -24.75 15.84
C GLY A 182 6.66 -24.22 15.83
N ILE A 183 6.99 -23.34 16.78
CA ILE A 183 8.19 -22.50 16.66
C ILE A 183 9.06 -22.46 17.92
N ASN A 184 10.33 -22.84 17.76
CA ASN A 184 11.41 -22.80 18.76
C ASN A 184 12.66 -22.08 18.18
N THR A 185 13.73 -22.00 18.95
CA THR A 185 15.04 -21.38 18.71
C THR A 185 15.87 -21.95 17.55
N GLY A 186 15.26 -22.69 16.62
CA GLY A 186 15.89 -23.18 15.37
C GLY A 186 16.19 -24.68 15.33
N GLY A 187 16.05 -25.39 16.45
CA GLY A 187 16.28 -26.85 16.50
C GLY A 187 15.20 -27.70 15.83
N ASN A 188 14.09 -27.09 15.39
CA ASN A 188 12.94 -27.78 14.80
C ASN A 188 12.94 -27.77 13.26
N ILE A 189 14.06 -27.40 12.63
CA ILE A 189 14.15 -27.31 11.17
C ILE A 189 15.48 -27.85 10.66
N SER A 190 15.44 -28.50 9.50
CA SER A 190 16.62 -28.95 8.77
C SER A 190 16.41 -28.76 7.27
N VAL A 191 17.49 -28.58 6.53
CA VAL A 191 17.50 -28.35 5.08
C VAL A 191 18.27 -29.44 4.37
N LEU A 192 17.74 -29.90 3.24
CA LEU A 192 18.37 -30.81 2.30
C LEU A 192 18.64 -30.03 1.00
N ILE A 193 19.90 -29.99 0.59
CA ILE A 193 20.34 -29.35 -0.66
C ILE A 193 21.24 -30.36 -1.38
N ASN A 194 20.72 -30.96 -2.45
CA ASN A 194 21.42 -31.98 -3.23
C ASN A 194 20.98 -31.95 -4.71
N GLU A 195 21.58 -32.81 -5.54
CA GLU A 195 21.29 -32.90 -6.98
C GLU A 195 19.86 -33.37 -7.30
N THR A 196 19.19 -34.05 -6.36
CA THR A 196 17.84 -34.60 -6.56
C THR A 196 16.71 -33.63 -6.16
N GLY A 197 17.05 -32.53 -5.49
CA GLY A 197 16.14 -31.41 -5.22
C GLY A 197 16.33 -30.79 -3.83
N ASN A 198 16.01 -29.50 -3.71
CA ASN A 198 16.10 -28.81 -2.42
C ASN A 198 14.80 -28.97 -1.62
N SER A 199 14.90 -29.22 -0.31
CA SER A 199 13.74 -29.27 0.57
C SER A 199 14.09 -28.89 2.01
N ALA A 200 13.11 -28.46 2.79
CA ALA A 200 13.23 -28.33 4.23
C ALA A 200 12.31 -29.32 4.93
N LEU A 201 12.83 -29.87 6.02
CA LEU A 201 12.16 -30.76 6.95
C LEU A 201 11.82 -29.97 8.20
N PHE A 202 10.57 -30.10 8.65
CA PHE A 202 10.08 -29.43 9.84
C PHE A 202 9.73 -30.46 10.92
N LEU A 203 10.10 -30.20 12.17
CA LEU A 203 9.78 -31.04 13.31
C LEU A 203 8.58 -30.46 14.06
N GLU A 204 7.52 -31.26 14.22
CA GLU A 204 6.33 -30.87 14.99
C GLU A 204 6.65 -30.94 16.48
N ILE A 205 6.79 -29.78 17.11
CA ILE A 205 7.27 -29.66 18.50
C ILE A 205 6.19 -29.22 19.50
N GLU A 206 5.08 -28.67 19.02
CA GLU A 206 3.93 -28.23 19.79
C GLU A 206 2.65 -28.47 18.99
N GLU A 207 1.49 -28.42 19.63
CA GLU A 207 0.23 -28.48 18.92
C GLU A 207 0.06 -27.25 18.01
N GLY A 208 0.06 -27.47 16.69
CA GLY A 208 -0.07 -26.39 15.71
C GLY A 208 -1.34 -25.54 15.92
N ARG A 209 -1.18 -24.21 15.87
CA ARG A 209 -2.26 -23.24 15.98
C ARG A 209 -2.58 -22.62 14.62
N LEU A 210 -3.78 -22.08 14.49
CA LEU A 210 -4.20 -21.32 13.32
C LEU A 210 -3.56 -19.94 13.32
N ILE A 211 -2.88 -19.60 12.22
CA ILE A 211 -2.13 -18.36 12.02
C ILE A 211 -2.32 -17.81 10.59
N PRO A 212 -2.05 -16.51 10.35
CA PRO A 212 -1.89 -15.99 9.01
C PRO A 212 -0.68 -16.64 8.31
N PRO A 213 -0.66 -16.80 6.98
CA PRO A 213 0.36 -17.58 6.26
C PRO A 213 1.78 -17.07 6.51
N ALA A 214 1.96 -15.75 6.44
CA ALA A 214 3.26 -15.11 6.57
C ALA A 214 3.88 -15.16 7.98
N TYR A 215 3.14 -15.60 9.00
CA TYR A 215 3.63 -15.60 10.38
C TYR A 215 4.88 -16.49 10.56
N ASP A 216 4.79 -17.76 10.18
CA ASP A 216 5.93 -18.70 10.28
C ASP A 216 7.07 -18.27 9.34
N ALA A 217 6.75 -17.73 8.15
CA ALA A 217 7.74 -17.27 7.18
C ALA A 217 8.59 -16.12 7.76
N LEU A 218 7.94 -15.08 8.30
CA LEU A 218 8.61 -13.97 8.96
C LEU A 218 9.40 -14.43 10.18
N TRP A 219 8.88 -15.39 10.94
CA TRP A 219 9.64 -15.95 12.05
C TRP A 219 10.97 -16.55 11.59
N PHE A 220 10.95 -17.44 10.59
CA PHE A 220 12.18 -18.08 10.11
C PHE A 220 13.17 -17.06 9.54
N ILE A 221 12.66 -16.04 8.82
CA ILE A 221 13.49 -14.94 8.33
C ILE A 221 14.23 -14.28 9.51
N PHE A 222 13.53 -13.83 10.54
CA PHE A 222 14.17 -13.13 11.66
C PHE A 222 15.04 -14.04 12.54
N LEU A 223 14.64 -15.30 12.73
CA LEU A 223 15.39 -16.27 13.51
C LEU A 223 16.74 -16.61 12.87
N LEU A 224 16.77 -16.75 11.54
CA LEU A 224 17.93 -17.22 10.78
C LEU A 224 18.71 -16.09 10.11
N SER A 225 18.50 -14.83 10.52
CA SER A 225 19.24 -13.68 9.98
C SER A 225 19.62 -12.63 11.03
N ASP A 226 20.51 -11.72 10.66
CA ASP A 226 20.74 -10.43 11.33
C ASP A 226 20.17 -9.25 10.52
N GLU A 227 20.27 -8.02 11.05
CA GLU A 227 19.79 -6.83 10.36
C GLU A 227 20.39 -6.65 8.98
N ASN A 228 21.72 -6.79 8.88
CA ASN A 228 22.44 -6.46 7.66
C ASN A 228 22.00 -7.38 6.53
N PHE A 229 21.82 -8.67 6.84
CA PHE A 229 21.25 -9.62 5.91
C PHE A 229 19.81 -9.25 5.52
N ARG A 230 18.93 -8.92 6.47
CA ARG A 230 17.54 -8.55 6.17
C ARG A 230 17.42 -7.25 5.38
N LYS A 231 18.26 -6.26 5.67
CA LYS A 231 18.29 -4.99 4.93
C LYS A 231 18.47 -5.20 3.43
N VAL A 232 19.20 -6.25 3.03
CA VAL A 232 19.44 -6.60 1.62
C VAL A 232 18.40 -7.59 1.09
N HIS A 233 18.07 -8.64 1.86
CA HIS A 233 17.36 -9.81 1.34
C HIS A 233 15.89 -9.92 1.78
N PHE A 234 15.40 -9.07 2.69
CA PHE A 234 14.04 -9.22 3.24
C PHE A 234 12.96 -9.16 2.18
N LYS A 235 13.03 -8.17 1.28
CA LYS A 235 12.04 -7.99 0.20
C LYS A 235 11.99 -9.20 -0.73
N GLU A 236 13.14 -9.72 -1.14
CA GLU A 236 13.20 -10.88 -2.05
C GLU A 236 12.65 -12.15 -1.38
N LEU A 237 12.99 -12.39 -0.11
CA LEU A 237 12.56 -13.57 0.64
C LEU A 237 11.04 -13.60 0.81
N VAL A 238 10.44 -12.49 1.22
CA VAL A 238 8.99 -12.38 1.39
C VAL A 238 8.26 -12.49 0.05
N THR A 239 8.77 -11.83 -0.99
CA THR A 239 8.20 -11.91 -2.35
C THR A 239 8.21 -13.34 -2.87
N ASN A 240 9.36 -14.03 -2.75
CA ASN A 240 9.52 -15.41 -3.18
C ASN A 240 8.57 -16.34 -2.42
N TYR A 241 8.43 -16.18 -1.11
CA TYR A 241 7.49 -16.96 -0.30
C TYR A 241 6.04 -16.82 -0.80
N PHE A 242 5.53 -15.59 -0.95
CA PHE A 242 4.15 -15.37 -1.41
C PHE A 242 3.93 -15.83 -2.85
N GLN A 243 4.91 -15.63 -3.74
CA GLN A 243 4.83 -16.12 -5.11
C GLN A 243 4.66 -17.64 -5.15
N LYS A 244 5.43 -18.37 -4.34
CA LYS A 244 5.36 -19.84 -4.26
C LYS A 244 4.04 -20.32 -3.67
N LEU A 245 3.55 -19.63 -2.62
CA LEU A 245 2.25 -19.91 -2.03
C LEU A 245 1.14 -19.73 -3.08
N GLN A 246 1.17 -18.63 -3.82
CA GLN A 246 0.18 -18.32 -4.86
C GLN A 246 0.24 -19.30 -6.05
N ASP A 247 1.44 -19.61 -6.55
CA ASP A 247 1.64 -20.53 -7.68
C ASP A 247 1.16 -21.95 -7.36
N SER A 248 1.43 -22.43 -6.15
CA SER A 248 0.97 -23.75 -5.71
C SER A 248 -0.55 -23.79 -5.51
N LEU A 249 -1.18 -22.72 -5.01
CA LEU A 249 -2.65 -22.63 -4.94
C LEU A 249 -3.29 -22.60 -6.34
N LYS A 250 -2.75 -21.80 -7.28
CA LYS A 250 -3.22 -21.75 -8.68
C LYS A 250 -3.18 -23.13 -9.34
N LYS A 251 -2.11 -23.91 -9.13
CA LYS A 251 -1.99 -25.29 -9.66
C LYS A 251 -3.06 -26.23 -9.14
N SER A 252 -3.52 -26.02 -7.89
CA SER A 252 -4.58 -26.83 -7.28
C SER A 252 -6.00 -26.48 -7.75
N LYS A 253 -6.15 -25.51 -8.67
CA LYS A 253 -7.45 -24.94 -9.12
C LYS A 253 -8.32 -24.43 -7.96
N ASN A 254 -7.69 -24.01 -6.87
CA ASN A 254 -8.36 -23.46 -5.71
C ASN A 254 -8.49 -21.93 -5.85
N ASP A 255 -9.69 -21.40 -5.59
CA ASP A 255 -9.99 -19.97 -5.72
C ASP A 255 -9.27 -19.10 -4.67
N LEU A 256 -8.77 -19.68 -3.58
CA LEU A 256 -8.01 -18.94 -2.54
C LEU A 256 -6.76 -18.24 -3.08
N GLY A 257 -6.19 -18.71 -4.20
CA GLY A 257 -5.05 -18.06 -4.83
C GLY A 257 -5.32 -16.63 -5.30
N SER A 258 -6.59 -16.28 -5.60
CA SER A 258 -7.01 -14.92 -5.99
C SER A 258 -7.02 -13.94 -4.81
N LYS A 259 -7.11 -14.46 -3.58
CA LYS A 259 -7.13 -13.67 -2.33
C LYS A 259 -5.74 -13.21 -1.88
N LEU A 260 -4.67 -13.88 -2.35
CA LEU A 260 -3.27 -13.48 -2.12
C LEU A 260 -2.88 -12.30 -3.03
N THR A 261 -3.59 -11.18 -2.88
CA THR A 261 -3.30 -9.93 -3.60
C THR A 261 -2.07 -9.24 -3.02
N THR A 262 -1.45 -8.33 -3.77
CA THR A 262 -0.36 -7.46 -3.27
C THR A 262 -0.79 -6.72 -2.00
N GLU A 263 -2.02 -6.20 -1.99
CA GLU A 263 -2.61 -5.50 -0.83
C GLU A 263 -2.70 -6.41 0.41
N TYR A 264 -3.16 -7.65 0.26
CA TYR A 264 -3.20 -8.62 1.36
C TYR A 264 -1.79 -8.95 1.87
N ASN A 265 -0.85 -9.20 0.96
CA ASN A 265 0.52 -9.56 1.31
C ASN A 265 1.20 -8.43 2.10
N GLU A 266 1.13 -7.19 1.59
CA GLU A 266 1.71 -6.02 2.26
C GLU A 266 1.05 -5.75 3.62
N TYR A 267 -0.29 -5.82 3.70
CA TYR A 267 -1.00 -5.66 4.97
C TYR A 267 -0.60 -6.75 5.99
N SER A 268 -0.49 -8.00 5.54
CA SER A 268 -0.04 -9.11 6.39
C SER A 268 1.36 -8.86 6.96
N ILE A 269 2.31 -8.45 6.12
CA ILE A 269 3.68 -8.16 6.56
C ILE A 269 3.72 -6.97 7.53
N ARG A 270 3.00 -5.89 7.21
CA ARG A 270 2.93 -4.68 8.05
C ARG A 270 2.45 -5.00 9.47
N VAL A 271 1.41 -5.83 9.59
CA VAL A 271 0.81 -6.20 10.88
C VAL A 271 1.69 -7.18 11.64
N LEU A 272 2.27 -8.16 10.94
CA LEU A 272 3.00 -9.27 11.57
C LEU A 272 4.41 -8.91 12.01
N LEU A 273 5.10 -8.00 11.31
CA LEU A 273 6.48 -7.60 11.65
C LEU A 273 6.67 -7.24 13.13
N PRO A 274 5.92 -6.28 13.72
CA PRO A 274 6.11 -5.94 15.13
C PRO A 274 5.77 -7.11 16.08
N ILE A 275 4.76 -7.92 15.73
CA ILE A 275 4.35 -9.10 16.51
C ILE A 275 5.47 -10.15 16.55
N ILE A 276 6.06 -10.46 15.40
CA ILE A 276 7.15 -11.43 15.27
C ILE A 276 8.38 -10.96 16.04
N LYS A 277 8.77 -9.69 15.90
CA LYS A 277 9.91 -9.10 16.61
C LYS A 277 9.74 -9.19 18.13
N LEU A 278 8.56 -8.83 18.66
CA LEU A 278 8.23 -8.96 20.08
C LEU A 278 8.29 -10.41 20.57
N ASN A 279 7.76 -11.34 19.79
CA ASN A 279 7.79 -12.75 20.17
C ASN A 279 9.20 -13.34 20.19
N ILE A 280 10.06 -12.96 19.25
CA ILE A 280 11.45 -13.42 19.20
C ILE A 280 12.20 -12.89 20.43
N LEU A 281 12.04 -11.61 20.77
CA LEU A 281 12.60 -11.03 22.00
C LEU A 281 12.16 -11.79 23.26
N ASN A 282 10.92 -12.29 23.28
CA ASN A 282 10.36 -13.01 24.43
C ASN A 282 10.83 -14.47 24.54
N LYS A 283 11.12 -15.14 23.41
CA LYS A 283 11.48 -16.57 23.37
C LYS A 283 12.99 -16.82 23.30
N VAL A 284 13.77 -15.89 22.74
CA VAL A 284 15.22 -16.04 22.53
C VAL A 284 15.94 -15.14 23.54
N LEU A 285 16.00 -15.58 24.80
CA LEU A 285 16.51 -14.78 25.92
C LEU A 285 18.05 -14.65 25.97
N GLU A 286 18.80 -15.43 25.19
CA GLU A 286 20.25 -15.59 25.42
C GLU A 286 21.17 -14.83 24.43
N GLN A 287 20.64 -14.24 23.36
CA GLN A 287 21.44 -13.48 22.40
C GLN A 287 21.22 -11.98 22.54
N ASN A 288 22.29 -11.21 22.43
CA ASN A 288 22.33 -9.75 22.59
C ASN A 288 21.58 -9.05 21.44
N HIS A 289 20.24 -9.11 21.45
CA HIS A 289 19.36 -8.59 20.40
C HIS A 289 19.16 -7.05 20.47
N LYS A 290 20.23 -6.30 20.73
CA LYS A 290 20.19 -4.82 20.81
C LYS A 290 19.57 -4.19 19.57
N GLU A 291 19.89 -4.76 18.42
CA GLU A 291 19.35 -4.42 17.11
C GLU A 291 17.82 -4.53 17.07
N LEU A 292 17.27 -5.69 17.46
CA LEU A 292 15.84 -5.97 17.43
C LEU A 292 15.08 -5.11 18.45
N LEU A 293 15.68 -4.87 19.62
CA LEU A 293 15.16 -3.96 20.64
C LEU A 293 15.07 -2.52 20.13
N SER A 294 16.12 -2.03 19.45
CA SER A 294 16.11 -0.71 18.81
C SER A 294 15.01 -0.62 17.75
N ASN A 295 14.92 -1.64 16.89
CA ASN A 295 13.96 -1.68 15.79
C ASN A 295 12.50 -1.68 16.27
N ILE A 296 12.16 -2.51 17.26
CA ILE A 296 10.81 -2.51 17.83
C ILE A 296 10.54 -1.21 18.62
N GLY A 297 11.55 -0.65 19.28
CA GLY A 297 11.47 0.65 19.94
C GLY A 297 11.07 1.76 18.97
N ASN A 298 11.68 1.77 17.78
CA ASN A 298 11.35 2.73 16.73
C ASN A 298 9.91 2.56 16.22
N PHE A 299 9.42 1.33 16.07
CA PHE A 299 8.04 1.08 15.67
C PHE A 299 7.05 1.69 16.67
N PHE A 300 7.20 1.45 17.97
CA PHE A 300 6.27 2.02 18.96
C PHE A 300 6.39 3.54 19.09
N LYS A 301 7.54 4.12 18.73
CA LYS A 301 7.70 5.57 18.60
C LYS A 301 6.99 6.13 17.35
N TYR A 302 6.96 5.36 16.26
CA TYR A 302 6.38 5.73 14.96
C TYR A 302 5.53 4.58 14.37
N PRO A 303 4.35 4.26 14.94
CA PRO A 303 3.63 3.00 14.69
C PRO A 303 3.01 2.86 13.30
N LEU A 304 3.14 3.87 12.45
CA LEU A 304 2.61 3.85 11.09
C LEU A 304 3.54 3.14 10.10
N ILE A 305 4.83 3.00 10.42
CA ILE A 305 5.86 2.50 9.51
C ILE A 305 6.77 1.48 10.19
N ASN A 306 7.14 0.42 9.46
CA ASN A 306 8.14 -0.54 9.94
C ASN A 306 9.54 -0.12 9.48
N GLN A 307 10.58 -0.50 10.22
CA GLN A 307 11.95 -0.19 9.84
C GLN A 307 12.36 -0.83 8.50
N GLU A 308 11.73 -1.94 8.11
CA GLU A 308 11.92 -2.56 6.79
C GLU A 308 11.44 -1.65 5.65
N ASP A 309 10.40 -0.84 5.87
CA ASP A 309 9.96 0.19 4.89
C ASP A 309 11.01 1.32 4.80
N ILE A 310 11.65 1.68 5.92
CA ILE A 310 12.75 2.65 5.94
C ILE A 310 13.95 2.12 5.15
N TYR A 311 14.27 0.83 5.27
CA TYR A 311 15.38 0.24 4.52
C TYR A 311 15.18 0.31 3.02
N GLU A 312 14.00 -0.09 2.55
CA GLU A 312 13.65 -0.02 1.13
C GLU A 312 13.63 1.43 0.63
N THR A 313 13.13 2.37 1.44
CA THR A 313 13.13 3.80 1.12
C THR A 313 14.54 4.34 0.90
N VAL A 314 15.45 4.06 1.83
CA VAL A 314 16.85 4.53 1.74
C VAL A 314 17.56 3.88 0.56
N GLU A 315 17.38 2.57 0.35
CA GLU A 315 17.95 1.87 -0.79
C GLU A 315 17.46 2.48 -2.11
N ASN A 316 16.16 2.76 -2.23
CA ASN A 316 15.58 3.36 -3.43
C ASN A 316 16.05 4.81 -3.66
N LYS A 317 16.30 5.60 -2.61
CA LYS A 317 16.82 6.97 -2.69
C LYS A 317 18.30 7.00 -3.05
N LEU A 318 19.11 6.18 -2.39
CA LEU A 318 20.56 6.14 -2.58
C LEU A 318 21.00 5.26 -3.76
N LYS A 319 20.08 4.44 -4.29
CA LYS A 319 20.35 3.39 -5.29
C LYS A 319 21.47 2.44 -4.83
N SER A 320 21.52 2.15 -3.53
CA SER A 320 22.52 1.30 -2.90
C SER A 320 22.02 0.73 -1.57
N SER A 321 22.37 -0.52 -1.27
CA SER A 321 22.16 -1.15 0.03
C SER A 321 23.38 -1.00 0.97
N ASP A 322 24.47 -0.42 0.48
CA ASP A 322 25.71 -0.17 1.25
C ASP A 322 25.64 1.15 2.03
N TYR A 323 24.80 1.16 3.07
CA TYR A 323 24.67 2.25 4.03
C TYR A 323 24.43 1.72 5.44
N GLU A 324 24.76 2.53 6.45
CA GLU A 324 24.40 2.28 7.84
C GLU A 324 23.25 3.21 8.24
N LEU A 325 22.15 2.64 8.73
CA LEU A 325 21.03 3.41 9.27
C LEU A 325 21.35 3.82 10.71
N LEU A 326 21.40 5.13 10.98
CA LEU A 326 21.69 5.67 12.31
C LEU A 326 20.42 5.95 13.11
N GLY A 327 19.31 6.20 12.42
CA GLY A 327 18.00 6.40 13.03
C GLY A 327 17.09 7.28 12.16
N TYR A 328 15.81 7.33 12.52
CA TYR A 328 14.83 8.14 11.81
C TYR A 328 13.83 8.82 12.76
N LYS A 329 13.20 9.88 12.27
CA LYS A 329 12.19 10.65 12.99
C LYS A 329 11.08 11.04 12.03
N MET A 330 9.84 10.84 12.47
CA MET A 330 8.66 11.41 11.80
C MET A 330 8.11 12.58 12.60
N THR A 331 7.75 13.67 11.91
CA THR A 331 7.00 14.79 12.50
C THR A 331 5.79 15.11 11.63
N PRO A 332 4.57 15.21 12.20
CA PRO A 332 3.40 15.64 11.44
C PRO A 332 3.63 17.00 10.77
N LEU A 333 3.05 17.20 9.58
CA LEU A 333 2.96 18.53 8.97
C LEU A 333 1.98 19.40 9.75
N SER A 334 2.32 20.68 9.95
CA SER A 334 1.51 21.63 10.71
C SER A 334 0.35 22.25 9.92
N GLU A 335 0.44 22.26 8.59
CA GLU A 335 -0.59 22.77 7.69
C GLU A 335 -0.77 21.76 6.54
N THR A 336 -2.00 21.33 6.28
CA THR A 336 -2.31 20.36 5.22
C THR A 336 -3.45 20.85 4.35
N ASN A 337 -3.24 20.95 3.04
CA ASN A 337 -4.30 21.22 2.07
C ASN A 337 -5.02 19.94 1.60
N GLY A 338 -4.46 18.76 1.88
CA GLY A 338 -5.01 17.48 1.45
C GLY A 338 -6.05 16.92 2.44
N HIS A 339 -7.04 16.22 1.89
CA HIS A 339 -8.20 15.70 2.63
C HIS A 339 -8.16 14.18 2.86
N LEU A 340 -7.15 13.49 2.30
CA LEU A 340 -7.02 12.04 2.32
C LEU A 340 -5.64 11.66 2.88
N GLY A 341 -5.61 11.39 4.19
CA GLY A 341 -4.46 10.84 4.89
C GLY A 341 -3.76 11.80 5.86
N GLN A 342 -2.75 11.27 6.55
CA GLN A 342 -1.87 12.03 7.44
C GLN A 342 -0.50 12.20 6.79
N TYR A 343 0.05 13.41 6.90
CA TYR A 343 1.30 13.79 6.24
C TYR A 343 2.40 14.05 7.28
N TYR A 344 3.61 13.57 6.99
CA TYR A 344 4.76 13.67 7.87
C TYR A 344 6.02 14.09 7.11
N HIS A 345 6.85 14.91 7.75
CA HIS A 345 8.27 15.00 7.41
C HIS A 345 8.97 13.77 8.01
N LEU A 346 9.68 13.03 7.16
CA LEU A 346 10.47 11.86 7.50
C LEU A 346 11.95 12.20 7.37
N TYR A 347 12.63 12.27 8.50
CA TYR A 347 14.05 12.54 8.61
C TYR A 347 14.79 11.22 8.85
N ILE A 348 15.72 10.86 7.97
CA ILE A 348 16.50 9.63 8.07
C ILE A 348 17.98 9.99 8.11
N ASN A 349 18.66 9.62 9.19
CA ASN A 349 20.10 9.78 9.33
C ASN A 349 20.79 8.50 8.88
N VAL A 350 21.69 8.63 7.92
CA VAL A 350 22.47 7.51 7.38
C VAL A 350 23.95 7.86 7.32
N ASN A 351 24.78 6.84 7.47
CA ASN A 351 26.18 6.91 7.09
C ASN A 351 26.34 6.19 5.74
N PHE A 352 26.60 6.98 4.69
CA PHE A 352 26.75 6.47 3.32
C PHE A 352 28.19 6.73 2.84
N HIS A 353 28.94 5.65 2.61
CA HIS A 353 30.36 5.67 2.24
C HIS A 353 31.21 6.57 3.18
N GLY A 354 30.99 6.46 4.49
CA GLY A 354 31.73 7.21 5.52
C GLY A 354 31.28 8.66 5.70
N LYS A 355 30.21 9.09 5.01
CA LYS A 355 29.64 10.44 5.14
C LYS A 355 28.28 10.38 5.81
N LEU A 356 28.13 11.16 6.88
CA LEU A 356 26.84 11.40 7.52
C LEU A 356 25.94 12.21 6.59
N GLN A 357 24.75 11.70 6.30
CA GLN A 357 23.74 12.36 5.48
C GLN A 357 22.39 12.35 6.19
N LEU A 358 21.68 13.46 6.08
CA LEU A 358 20.29 13.59 6.50
C LEU A 358 19.41 13.57 5.25
N LEU A 359 18.63 12.51 5.07
CA LEU A 359 17.59 12.44 4.05
C LEU A 359 16.32 13.05 4.64
N THR A 360 15.74 14.02 3.92
CA THR A 360 14.47 14.66 4.28
C THR A 360 13.44 14.29 3.22
N LEU A 361 12.42 13.54 3.63
CA LEU A 361 11.41 12.94 2.75
C LEU A 361 10.01 13.27 3.24
N PHE A 362 9.05 13.26 2.33
CA PHE A 362 7.63 13.41 2.64
C PHE A 362 6.97 12.04 2.72
N ALA A 363 6.23 11.77 3.79
CA ALA A 363 5.49 10.52 3.96
C ALA A 363 3.98 10.78 4.10
N LYS A 364 3.20 10.19 3.20
CA LYS A 364 1.73 10.23 3.18
C LYS A 364 1.17 8.87 3.57
N PHE A 365 0.39 8.84 4.64
CA PHE A 365 -0.33 7.65 5.11
C PHE A 365 -1.81 7.80 4.87
N ILE A 366 -2.42 6.88 4.13
CA ILE A 366 -3.87 6.90 3.90
C ILE A 366 -4.54 6.28 5.13
N ILE A 367 -5.13 7.16 5.93
CA ILE A 367 -5.90 6.81 7.13
C ILE A 367 -7.29 7.36 6.92
N VAL A 368 -8.28 6.49 7.06
CA VAL A 368 -9.67 6.82 6.77
C VAL A 368 -10.35 7.31 8.06
N PRO A 369 -10.80 8.58 8.12
CA PRO A 369 -11.45 9.11 9.31
C PRO A 369 -12.95 8.79 9.38
N THR A 370 -13.62 8.61 8.23
CA THR A 370 -15.07 8.53 8.08
C THR A 370 -15.49 7.36 7.16
N GLU A 371 -16.69 6.82 7.34
CA GLU A 371 -17.22 5.70 6.54
C GLU A 371 -17.32 6.07 5.04
N THR A 372 -17.66 7.32 4.74
CA THR A 372 -17.73 7.81 3.36
C THR A 372 -16.34 7.93 2.72
N MET A 373 -15.34 8.40 3.46
CA MET A 373 -13.95 8.35 2.97
C MET A 373 -13.49 6.91 2.79
N GLU A 374 -14.01 5.96 3.57
CA GLU A 374 -13.76 4.54 3.35
C GLU A 374 -14.33 4.07 2.02
N MET A 375 -15.57 4.46 1.70
CA MET A 375 -16.18 4.18 0.39
C MET A 375 -15.38 4.81 -0.75
N PHE A 376 -14.93 6.06 -0.59
CA PHE A 376 -14.12 6.75 -1.59
C PHE A 376 -12.77 6.07 -1.80
N VAL A 377 -12.05 5.73 -0.72
CA VAL A 377 -10.78 5.01 -0.79
C VAL A 377 -10.96 3.62 -1.41
N LYS A 378 -12.06 2.92 -1.08
CA LYS A 378 -12.44 1.64 -1.71
C LYS A 378 -12.73 1.78 -3.20
N ALA A 379 -13.13 2.95 -3.70
CA ALA A 379 -13.33 3.21 -5.13
C ALA A 379 -12.02 3.21 -5.94
N GLY A 380 -10.85 3.09 -5.29
CA GLY A 380 -9.55 2.94 -5.94
C GLY A 380 -8.60 4.15 -6.01
N PRO A 381 -8.87 5.37 -5.50
CA PRO A 381 -7.92 6.48 -5.60
C PRO A 381 -6.51 6.17 -5.08
N ALA A 382 -6.42 5.49 -3.93
CA ALA A 382 -5.16 5.05 -3.36
C ALA A 382 -4.41 4.04 -4.26
N LYS A 383 -5.14 3.21 -5.01
CA LYS A 383 -4.57 2.24 -5.97
C LYS A 383 -4.06 2.96 -7.22
N LYS A 384 -4.77 3.98 -7.69
CA LYS A 384 -4.35 4.83 -8.81
C LYS A 384 -3.07 5.59 -8.52
N GLU A 385 -2.95 6.19 -7.33
CA GLU A 385 -1.72 6.87 -6.91
C GLU A 385 -0.55 5.89 -6.77
N HIS A 386 -0.79 4.69 -6.22
CA HIS A 386 0.21 3.62 -6.20
C HIS A 386 0.67 3.28 -7.62
N PHE A 387 -0.26 2.97 -8.53
CA PHE A 387 0.03 2.64 -9.94
C PHE A 387 0.81 3.74 -10.67
N PHE A 388 0.48 5.01 -10.40
CA PHE A 388 1.23 6.12 -10.94
C PHE A 388 2.72 6.05 -10.58
N TYR A 389 3.04 5.90 -9.29
CA TYR A 389 4.43 5.88 -8.84
C TYR A 389 5.14 4.55 -9.06
N SER A 390 4.47 3.41 -8.89
CA SER A 390 5.08 2.08 -8.94
C SER A 390 5.22 1.54 -10.36
N GLU A 391 4.36 1.96 -11.29
CA GLU A 391 4.33 1.44 -12.66
C GLU A 391 4.51 2.54 -13.72
N LEU A 392 3.65 3.56 -13.75
CA LEU A 392 3.64 4.55 -14.85
C LEU A 392 4.93 5.34 -14.97
N ILE A 393 5.47 5.85 -13.86
CA ILE A 393 6.74 6.57 -13.86
C ILE A 393 7.87 5.70 -14.45
N GLY A 394 7.96 4.45 -14.03
CA GLY A 394 8.95 3.50 -14.55
C GLY A 394 8.75 3.17 -16.03
N LEU A 395 7.51 3.09 -16.51
CA LEU A 395 7.20 2.92 -17.94
C LEU A 395 7.69 4.11 -18.76
N PHE A 396 7.51 5.33 -18.25
CA PHE A 396 7.98 6.53 -18.93
C PHE A 396 9.51 6.61 -18.97
N GLU A 397 10.18 6.35 -17.85
CA GLU A 397 11.64 6.32 -17.78
C GLU A 397 12.24 5.31 -18.76
N LYS A 398 11.75 4.07 -18.76
CA LYS A 398 12.22 2.99 -19.65
C LYS A 398 12.05 3.30 -21.14
N ASN A 399 11.13 4.21 -21.49
CA ASN A 399 10.91 4.64 -22.87
C ASN A 399 11.51 6.03 -23.16
N GLY A 400 12.50 6.47 -22.36
CA GLY A 400 13.31 7.65 -22.64
C GLY A 400 12.71 8.99 -22.20
N MET A 401 11.59 8.97 -21.46
CA MET A 401 10.89 10.18 -21.02
C MET A 401 11.35 10.72 -19.67
N GLY A 402 12.45 10.21 -19.10
CA GLY A 402 12.96 10.64 -17.78
C GLY A 402 13.11 12.16 -17.63
N GLN A 403 13.58 12.86 -18.67
CA GLN A 403 13.70 14.34 -18.68
C GLN A 403 12.36 15.09 -18.59
N LEU A 404 11.23 14.40 -18.79
CA LEU A 404 9.91 14.97 -18.70
C LEU A 404 9.30 14.84 -17.30
N LEU A 405 9.85 14.01 -16.41
CA LEU A 405 9.19 13.60 -15.17
C LEU A 405 9.28 14.60 -14.01
N ASP A 406 9.93 15.75 -14.22
CA ASP A 406 10.00 16.86 -13.25
C ASP A 406 8.65 17.59 -13.01
N PHE A 407 7.54 17.06 -13.52
CA PHE A 407 6.20 17.55 -13.20
C PHE A 407 5.69 17.00 -11.86
N GLY A 408 6.27 15.93 -11.33
CA GLY A 408 5.88 15.32 -10.06
C GLY A 408 7.10 15.00 -9.18
N PRO A 409 6.89 14.75 -7.88
CA PRO A 409 7.98 14.37 -6.98
C PRO A 409 8.48 12.96 -7.30
N ALA A 410 9.76 12.70 -7.05
CA ALA A 410 10.27 11.34 -7.10
C ALA A 410 9.73 10.53 -5.91
N CYS A 411 9.39 9.27 -6.17
CA CYS A 411 8.89 8.33 -5.18
C CYS A 411 9.95 7.30 -4.81
N TYR A 412 10.10 7.07 -3.50
CA TYR A 412 11.04 6.11 -2.93
C TYR A 412 10.36 4.90 -2.31
N LEU A 413 9.08 5.00 -1.99
CA LEU A 413 8.28 3.87 -1.54
C LEU A 413 6.80 4.11 -1.83
N SER A 414 6.11 3.12 -2.37
CA SER A 414 4.65 3.13 -2.43
C SER A 414 4.13 1.76 -2.05
N ARG A 415 3.17 1.72 -1.13
CA ARG A 415 2.45 0.52 -0.70
C ARG A 415 0.99 0.68 -1.04
N VAL A 416 0.41 -0.36 -1.64
CA VAL A 416 -0.93 -0.32 -2.20
C VAL A 416 -1.93 0.05 -1.11
N GLY A 417 -2.63 1.16 -1.30
CA GLY A 417 -3.75 1.52 -0.44
C GLY A 417 -3.40 2.28 0.84
N TRP A 418 -2.12 2.45 1.24
CA TRP A 418 -1.83 3.02 2.56
C TRP A 418 -0.57 3.89 2.75
N LEU A 419 0.46 3.80 1.91
CA LEU A 419 1.70 4.60 2.10
C LEU A 419 2.31 5.06 0.78
N VAL A 420 2.74 6.32 0.75
CA VAL A 420 3.63 6.86 -0.28
C VAL A 420 4.73 7.69 0.40
N ILE A 421 5.99 7.47 0.00
CA ILE A 421 7.16 8.25 0.44
C ILE A 421 7.81 8.90 -0.78
N LEU A 422 7.87 10.23 -0.73
CA LEU A 422 8.26 11.11 -1.83
C LEU A 422 9.42 12.02 -1.40
N ASP A 423 10.02 12.73 -2.36
CA ASP A 423 10.86 13.88 -2.03
C ASP A 423 10.07 14.91 -1.21
N ASP A 424 10.73 15.47 -0.19
CA ASP A 424 10.18 16.60 0.56
C ASP A 424 10.51 17.91 -0.15
N LEU A 425 9.61 18.35 -1.02
CA LEU A 425 9.82 19.54 -1.84
C LEU A 425 9.89 20.84 -1.02
N SER A 426 9.52 20.82 0.26
CA SER A 426 9.70 21.98 1.14
C SER A 426 11.17 22.36 1.34
N VAL A 427 12.09 21.38 1.25
CA VAL A 427 13.54 21.66 1.34
C VAL A 427 14.09 22.37 0.11
N GLU A 428 13.37 22.29 -1.02
CA GLU A 428 13.67 22.98 -2.27
C GLU A 428 12.92 24.34 -2.37
N GLY A 429 12.17 24.71 -1.33
CA GLY A 429 11.43 25.96 -1.27
C GLY A 429 10.11 25.96 -2.03
N PHE A 430 9.62 24.79 -2.44
CA PHE A 430 8.26 24.66 -2.96
C PHE A 430 7.26 24.72 -1.80
N VAL A 431 6.18 25.48 -2.01
CA VAL A 431 5.12 25.66 -1.02
C VAL A 431 3.75 25.54 -1.68
N GLY A 432 2.80 24.96 -0.96
CA GLY A 432 1.40 25.02 -1.37
C GLY A 432 0.86 26.44 -1.24
N LEU A 433 -0.06 26.83 -2.12
CA LEU A 433 -0.78 28.09 -1.92
C LEU A 433 -1.72 27.97 -0.73
N LYS A 434 -1.88 29.09 -0.02
CA LYS A 434 -2.91 29.20 1.01
C LYS A 434 -4.29 29.00 0.38
N PRO A 435 -5.23 28.31 1.05
CA PRO A 435 -6.59 28.16 0.58
C PRO A 435 -7.20 29.48 0.13
N ASN A 436 -8.12 29.40 -0.82
CA ASN A 436 -8.93 30.52 -1.31
C ASN A 436 -8.15 31.63 -2.04
N ASN A 437 -6.90 31.36 -2.44
CA ASN A 437 -6.15 32.20 -3.36
C ASN A 437 -6.31 31.74 -4.81
N VAL A 438 -5.99 32.65 -5.74
CA VAL A 438 -5.99 32.41 -7.19
C VAL A 438 -4.65 32.85 -7.77
N LEU A 439 -4.35 32.36 -8.97
CA LEU A 439 -3.12 32.68 -9.69
C LEU A 439 -3.32 33.82 -10.68
N ASP A 440 -2.25 34.60 -10.85
CA ASP A 440 -2.13 35.52 -11.97
C ASP A 440 -1.72 34.76 -13.25
N TYR A 441 -1.63 35.49 -14.36
CA TYR A 441 -1.27 34.91 -15.65
C TYR A 441 0.08 34.15 -15.62
N LYS A 442 1.10 34.67 -14.91
CA LYS A 442 2.42 34.03 -14.86
C LYS A 442 2.35 32.70 -14.12
N GLY A 443 1.69 32.67 -12.96
CA GLY A 443 1.48 31.43 -12.21
C GLY A 443 0.68 30.40 -13.00
N LEU A 444 -0.41 30.83 -13.65
CA LEU A 444 -1.21 29.94 -14.50
C LEU A 444 -0.40 29.33 -15.64
N SER A 445 0.42 30.14 -16.32
CA SER A 445 1.26 29.71 -17.45
C SER A 445 2.29 28.64 -17.03
N VAL A 446 2.93 28.82 -15.86
CA VAL A 446 3.87 27.83 -15.30
C VAL A 446 3.20 26.48 -15.05
N VAL A 447 2.04 26.46 -14.39
CA VAL A 447 1.32 25.20 -14.09
C VAL A 447 0.78 24.55 -15.36
N VAL A 448 0.27 25.34 -16.30
CA VAL A 448 -0.15 24.88 -17.63
C VAL A 448 0.99 24.19 -18.37
N GLY A 449 2.21 24.71 -18.29
CA GLY A 449 3.41 24.07 -18.84
C GLY A 449 3.70 22.69 -18.22
N LYS A 450 3.54 22.54 -16.90
CA LYS A 450 3.71 21.26 -16.20
C LYS A 450 2.63 20.24 -16.58
N LEU A 451 1.38 20.68 -16.71
CA LEU A 451 0.29 19.85 -17.22
C LEU A 451 0.53 19.37 -18.65
N ALA A 452 0.95 20.27 -19.53
CA ALA A 452 1.32 19.93 -20.90
C ALA A 452 2.44 18.88 -20.94
N LYS A 453 3.42 18.98 -20.03
CA LYS A 453 4.52 18.02 -19.88
C LYS A 453 4.01 16.63 -19.44
N PHE A 454 3.16 16.59 -18.43
CA PHE A 454 2.54 15.35 -17.94
C PHE A 454 1.70 14.66 -19.03
N HIS A 455 0.80 15.39 -19.70
CA HIS A 455 -0.04 14.81 -20.76
C HIS A 455 0.79 14.34 -21.97
N ALA A 456 1.86 15.07 -22.32
CA ALA A 456 2.76 14.68 -23.39
C ALA A 456 3.39 13.30 -23.14
N CYS A 457 3.75 12.96 -21.89
CA CYS A 457 4.29 11.63 -21.56
C CYS A 457 3.35 10.50 -21.99
N SER A 458 2.04 10.63 -21.72
CA SER A 458 1.10 9.59 -22.14
C SER A 458 0.97 9.50 -23.66
N LEU A 459 0.89 10.63 -24.37
CA LEU A 459 0.69 10.65 -25.82
C LEU A 459 1.93 10.11 -26.55
N ILE A 460 3.13 10.47 -26.06
CA ILE A 460 4.40 9.97 -26.57
C ILE A 460 4.50 8.47 -26.33
N TYR A 461 4.18 7.99 -25.11
CA TYR A 461 4.20 6.56 -24.81
C TYR A 461 3.32 5.76 -25.77
N GLU A 462 2.07 6.19 -25.98
CA GLU A 462 1.15 5.53 -26.89
C GLU A 462 1.70 5.46 -28.31
N GLU A 463 2.30 6.54 -28.79
CA GLU A 463 2.89 6.60 -30.13
C GLU A 463 4.13 5.68 -30.26
N ILE A 464 4.98 5.62 -29.23
CA ILE A 464 6.14 4.70 -29.18
C ILE A 464 5.65 3.25 -29.31
N ILE A 465 4.68 2.87 -28.48
CA ILE A 465 4.17 1.49 -28.46
C ILE A 465 3.40 1.18 -29.74
N SER A 466 2.62 2.14 -30.27
CA SER A 466 1.90 1.96 -31.52
C SER A 466 2.84 1.66 -32.69
N LYS A 467 3.91 2.44 -32.81
CA LYS A 467 4.95 2.22 -33.84
C LYS A 467 5.68 0.89 -33.64
N ARG A 468 6.03 0.54 -32.40
CA ARG A 468 6.72 -0.71 -32.07
C ARG A 468 5.87 -1.94 -32.43
N ASN A 469 4.56 -1.87 -32.19
CA ASN A 469 3.62 -2.98 -32.39
C ASN A 469 3.02 -3.01 -33.80
N GLY A 470 3.20 -1.96 -34.60
CA GLY A 470 2.61 -1.84 -35.94
C GLY A 470 1.07 -1.70 -35.94
N LYS A 471 0.47 -1.35 -34.80
CA LYS A 471 -0.97 -1.11 -34.63
C LYS A 471 -1.19 -0.03 -33.59
N THR A 472 -2.31 0.70 -33.66
CA THR A 472 -2.68 1.68 -32.64
C THR A 472 -2.74 1.03 -31.27
N TYR A 473 -2.07 1.65 -30.30
CA TYR A 473 -2.08 1.31 -28.89
C TYR A 473 -2.66 2.47 -28.09
N THR A 474 -3.42 2.13 -27.05
CA THR A 474 -3.89 3.07 -26.03
C THR A 474 -3.57 2.55 -24.64
N PHE A 475 -3.42 3.44 -23.65
CA PHE A 475 -3.29 3.02 -22.25
C PHE A 475 -4.41 2.09 -21.79
N TYR A 476 -5.60 2.24 -22.39
CA TYR A 476 -6.75 1.43 -22.06
C TYR A 476 -6.57 -0.06 -22.44
N ASP A 477 -5.69 -0.39 -23.39
CA ASP A 477 -5.47 -1.77 -23.84
C ASP A 477 -4.87 -2.65 -22.75
N ASP A 478 -4.00 -2.09 -21.89
CA ASP A 478 -3.34 -2.82 -20.81
C ASP A 478 -3.86 -2.44 -19.42
N PHE A 479 -4.40 -1.22 -19.26
CA PHE A 479 -4.66 -0.62 -17.95
C PHE A 479 -6.11 -0.17 -17.73
N GLU A 480 -7.08 -0.70 -18.51
CA GLU A 480 -8.51 -0.44 -18.31
C GLU A 480 -8.95 -0.64 -16.85
N TYR A 481 -8.50 -1.72 -16.21
CA TYR A 481 -8.92 -2.11 -14.86
C TYR A 481 -8.65 -1.04 -13.78
N ILE A 482 -7.68 -0.13 -14.02
CA ILE A 482 -7.30 0.92 -13.08
C ILE A 482 -7.58 2.33 -13.60
N LEU A 483 -7.65 2.53 -14.91
CA LEU A 483 -7.88 3.85 -15.52
C LEU A 483 -9.35 4.16 -15.80
N ASN A 484 -10.24 3.17 -15.74
CA ASN A 484 -11.67 3.39 -15.85
C ASN A 484 -12.20 4.20 -14.65
N ASP A 485 -13.15 5.10 -14.90
CA ASP A 485 -13.80 5.91 -13.87
C ASP A 485 -15.19 5.34 -13.57
N SER A 486 -15.34 4.73 -12.40
CA SER A 486 -16.63 4.23 -11.91
C SER A 486 -17.38 5.24 -11.05
N THR A 487 -16.75 6.39 -10.72
CA THR A 487 -17.32 7.39 -9.82
C THR A 487 -18.30 8.31 -10.55
N TYR A 488 -17.99 8.71 -11.77
CA TYR A 488 -18.77 9.68 -12.57
C TYR A 488 -19.65 9.00 -13.64
N VAL A 489 -20.44 8.00 -13.23
CA VAL A 489 -21.36 7.27 -14.11
C VAL A 489 -22.81 7.50 -13.66
N ASP A 490 -23.69 7.88 -14.58
CA ASP A 490 -25.14 7.99 -14.30
C ASP A 490 -25.79 6.60 -14.30
N ASN A 491 -25.78 5.97 -13.13
CA ASN A 491 -26.38 4.66 -12.89
C ASN A 491 -27.00 4.66 -11.48
N ASP A 492 -28.19 4.09 -11.32
CA ASP A 492 -28.89 4.02 -10.03
C ASP A 492 -28.15 3.17 -8.99
N GLN A 493 -27.23 2.31 -9.42
CA GLN A 493 -26.35 1.55 -8.53
C GLN A 493 -25.09 2.32 -8.11
N ASN A 494 -24.84 3.52 -8.65
CA ASN A 494 -23.69 4.33 -8.29
C ASN A 494 -23.89 4.96 -6.89
N PRO A 495 -23.07 4.63 -5.89
CA PRO A 495 -23.19 5.19 -4.54
C PRO A 495 -22.99 6.71 -4.49
N PHE A 496 -22.37 7.31 -5.52
CA PHE A 496 -22.16 8.76 -5.62
C PHE A 496 -23.34 9.51 -6.27
N LYS A 497 -24.35 8.80 -6.83
CA LYS A 497 -25.50 9.45 -7.49
C LYS A 497 -26.25 10.46 -6.60
N PRO A 498 -26.55 10.16 -5.31
CA PRO A 498 -27.19 11.14 -4.43
C PRO A 498 -26.37 12.41 -4.24
N ILE A 499 -25.03 12.29 -4.21
CA ILE A 499 -24.11 13.42 -4.10
C ILE A 499 -24.21 14.30 -5.35
N PHE A 500 -24.28 13.70 -6.54
CA PHE A 500 -24.45 14.45 -7.78
C PHE A 500 -25.82 15.12 -7.88
N ASP A 501 -26.91 14.47 -7.46
CA ASP A 501 -28.25 15.07 -7.47
C ASP A 501 -28.34 16.30 -6.54
N LEU A 502 -27.68 16.23 -5.38
CA LEU A 502 -27.53 17.37 -4.46
C LEU A 502 -26.63 18.46 -5.04
N SER A 503 -25.54 18.08 -5.71
CA SER A 503 -24.66 19.01 -6.42
C SER A 503 -25.43 19.80 -7.48
N ARG A 504 -26.17 19.11 -8.34
CA ARG A 504 -27.02 19.71 -9.36
C ARG A 504 -28.00 20.73 -8.76
N SER A 505 -28.66 20.37 -7.66
CA SER A 505 -29.62 21.25 -6.96
C SER A 505 -28.94 22.47 -6.34
N ALA A 506 -27.76 22.27 -5.74
CA ALA A 506 -26.94 23.33 -5.15
C ALA A 506 -26.44 24.33 -6.21
N LEU A 507 -26.00 23.86 -7.38
CA LEU A 507 -25.55 24.73 -8.46
C LEU A 507 -26.68 25.60 -9.02
N LYS A 508 -27.88 25.04 -9.22
CA LYS A 508 -29.07 25.84 -9.58
C LYS A 508 -29.40 26.88 -8.51
N TYR A 509 -29.28 26.52 -7.23
CA TYR A 509 -29.47 27.45 -6.13
C TYR A 509 -28.46 28.60 -6.15
N ILE A 510 -27.17 28.32 -6.42
CA ILE A 510 -26.13 29.35 -6.55
C ILE A 510 -26.47 30.34 -7.68
N ILE A 511 -26.86 29.85 -8.85
CA ILE A 511 -27.28 30.71 -9.99
C ILE A 511 -28.43 31.62 -9.58
N ARG A 512 -29.42 31.08 -8.86
CA ARG A 512 -30.60 31.83 -8.38
C ARG A 512 -30.22 32.98 -7.45
N GLN A 513 -29.13 32.87 -6.69
CA GLN A 513 -28.68 33.94 -5.81
C GLN A 513 -28.12 35.16 -6.55
N PHE A 514 -27.93 35.07 -7.87
CA PHE A 514 -27.44 36.17 -8.70
C PHE A 514 -28.46 36.60 -9.77
N PRO A 515 -29.59 37.22 -9.39
CA PRO A 515 -30.66 37.59 -10.33
C PRO A 515 -30.20 38.61 -11.40
N ASP A 516 -29.18 39.41 -11.11
CA ASP A 516 -28.58 40.32 -12.08
C ASP A 516 -27.91 39.63 -13.27
N LEU A 517 -27.53 38.35 -13.13
CA LEU A 517 -26.95 37.58 -14.24
C LEU A 517 -28.01 37.05 -15.20
N THR A 518 -29.24 36.85 -14.71
CA THR A 518 -30.31 36.20 -15.48
C THR A 518 -31.30 37.19 -16.09
N LYS A 519 -31.43 38.40 -15.52
CA LYS A 519 -32.41 39.43 -15.94
C LYS A 519 -32.37 39.78 -17.43
N ASP A 520 -31.18 39.76 -18.05
CA ASP A 520 -30.97 40.20 -19.43
C ASP A 520 -30.87 39.04 -20.44
N LEU A 521 -30.96 37.78 -19.99
CA LEU A 521 -30.71 36.60 -20.84
C LEU A 521 -31.85 36.26 -21.81
N LYS A 522 -32.99 36.96 -21.76
CA LYS A 522 -34.21 36.67 -22.55
C LYS A 522 -34.69 35.21 -22.44
N LEU A 523 -34.38 34.54 -21.33
CA LEU A 523 -34.83 33.19 -20.99
C LEU A 523 -35.61 33.24 -19.67
N SER A 524 -36.64 32.40 -19.53
CA SER A 524 -37.30 32.20 -18.24
C SER A 524 -36.41 31.37 -17.30
N GLU A 525 -36.63 31.48 -15.99
CA GLU A 525 -35.93 30.66 -14.99
C GLU A 525 -36.12 29.16 -15.26
N GLU A 526 -37.34 28.76 -15.65
CA GLU A 526 -37.66 27.38 -16.02
C GLU A 526 -36.82 26.89 -17.23
N GLU A 527 -36.66 27.72 -18.25
CA GLU A 527 -35.86 27.38 -19.44
C GLU A 527 -34.36 27.31 -19.10
N ILE A 528 -33.86 28.21 -18.25
CA ILE A 528 -32.47 28.17 -17.76
C ILE A 528 -32.21 26.85 -17.03
N TYR A 529 -33.08 26.46 -16.10
CA TYR A 529 -32.89 25.22 -15.33
C TYR A 529 -33.06 23.97 -16.17
N LYS A 530 -34.00 23.95 -17.11
CA LYS A 530 -34.14 22.85 -18.06
C LYS A 530 -32.86 22.64 -18.86
N ARG A 531 -32.30 23.70 -19.44
CA ARG A 531 -31.04 23.66 -20.19
C ARG A 531 -29.85 23.28 -19.32
N PHE A 532 -29.80 23.78 -18.08
CA PHE A 532 -28.79 23.38 -17.10
C PHE A 532 -28.86 21.89 -16.80
N ASP A 533 -30.05 21.35 -16.54
CA ASP A 533 -30.23 19.92 -16.26
C ASP A 533 -29.85 19.07 -17.48
N GLU A 534 -30.23 19.47 -18.70
CA GLU A 534 -29.80 18.81 -19.95
C GLU A 534 -28.27 18.80 -20.11
N MET A 535 -27.61 19.93 -19.87
CA MET A 535 -26.15 20.04 -19.88
C MET A 535 -25.50 19.13 -18.84
N TYR A 536 -26.01 19.19 -17.61
CA TYR A 536 -25.49 18.43 -16.48
C TYR A 536 -25.57 16.93 -16.73
N MET A 537 -26.70 16.44 -17.26
CA MET A 537 -26.87 15.02 -17.58
C MET A 537 -25.94 14.58 -18.72
N LYS A 538 -25.80 15.39 -19.77
CA LYS A 538 -24.85 15.10 -20.87
C LYS A 538 -23.40 15.00 -20.40
N ASN A 539 -23.02 15.72 -19.34
CA ASN A 539 -21.63 15.72 -18.85
C ASN A 539 -21.18 14.36 -18.31
N PHE A 540 -22.08 13.51 -17.80
CA PHE A 540 -21.71 12.16 -17.34
C PHE A 540 -21.11 11.31 -18.47
N GLU A 541 -21.67 11.41 -19.69
CA GLU A 541 -21.17 10.68 -20.87
C GLU A 541 -19.79 11.18 -21.34
N LYS A 542 -19.40 12.40 -20.94
CA LYS A 542 -18.15 13.04 -21.35
C LYS A 542 -17.00 12.82 -20.36
N MET A 543 -17.32 12.38 -19.14
CA MET A 543 -16.36 12.16 -18.05
C MET A 543 -15.68 10.79 -18.08
N VAL A 544 -16.05 9.98 -19.07
CA VAL A 544 -15.44 8.68 -19.38
C VAL A 544 -14.56 8.78 -20.64
N ARG A 545 -13.92 7.67 -21.01
CA ARG A 545 -13.13 7.56 -22.24
C ARG A 545 -13.95 8.00 -23.46
N SER A 546 -13.42 8.94 -24.25
CA SER A 546 -14.07 9.38 -25.48
C SER A 546 -13.78 8.44 -26.65
N GLU A 547 -14.78 8.09 -27.44
CA GLU A 547 -14.57 7.39 -28.73
C GLU A 547 -14.25 8.34 -29.88
N LYS A 548 -14.51 9.64 -29.70
CA LYS A 548 -14.42 10.67 -30.76
C LYS A 548 -13.20 11.57 -30.61
N HIS A 549 -12.80 11.87 -29.38
CA HIS A 549 -11.68 12.75 -29.07
C HIS A 549 -10.48 11.96 -28.59
N LYS A 550 -9.27 12.40 -28.96
CA LYS A 550 -8.03 11.76 -28.51
C LYS A 550 -7.93 11.85 -26.99
N ASN A 551 -7.86 10.69 -26.35
CA ASN A 551 -7.65 10.56 -24.91
C ASN A 551 -6.16 10.57 -24.59
N GLY A 552 -5.86 10.82 -23.32
CA GLY A 552 -4.55 10.64 -22.70
C GLY A 552 -4.74 10.35 -21.22
N LEU A 553 -3.63 10.13 -20.52
CA LEU A 553 -3.68 10.10 -19.07
C LEU A 553 -3.86 11.53 -18.55
N ILE A 554 -4.81 11.71 -17.67
CA ILE A 554 -5.06 12.97 -16.99
C ILE A 554 -4.94 12.77 -15.47
N HIS A 555 -4.58 13.84 -14.77
CA HIS A 555 -4.44 13.86 -13.32
C HIS A 555 -5.82 13.81 -12.65
N GLY A 556 -6.83 14.45 -13.24
CA GLY A 556 -8.23 14.35 -12.81
C GLY A 556 -8.61 15.21 -11.61
N ASP A 557 -7.63 15.79 -10.90
CA ASP A 557 -7.82 16.59 -9.67
C ASP A 557 -6.95 17.85 -9.65
N MET A 558 -6.95 18.59 -10.76
CA MET A 558 -6.07 19.75 -10.94
C MET A 558 -6.62 21.03 -10.31
N TYR A 559 -6.73 21.06 -8.98
CA TYR A 559 -7.00 22.27 -8.21
C TYR A 559 -5.74 22.76 -7.48
N LEU A 560 -5.76 23.99 -6.97
CA LEU A 560 -4.57 24.63 -6.37
C LEU A 560 -4.00 23.92 -5.13
N GLY A 561 -4.78 23.09 -4.43
CA GLY A 561 -4.27 22.30 -3.31
C GLY A 561 -3.30 21.18 -3.73
N ASN A 562 -3.37 20.76 -5.00
CA ASN A 562 -2.52 19.71 -5.59
C ASN A 562 -1.35 20.28 -6.41
N VAL A 563 -1.01 21.55 -6.19
CA VAL A 563 0.11 22.23 -6.86
C VAL A 563 1.01 22.87 -5.82
N LEU A 564 2.29 22.50 -5.84
CA LEU A 564 3.33 23.15 -5.06
C LEU A 564 4.09 24.14 -5.96
N LEU A 565 4.31 25.36 -5.48
CA LEU A 565 4.90 26.45 -6.27
C LEU A 565 6.21 26.91 -5.66
N SER A 566 7.16 27.27 -6.53
CA SER A 566 8.35 28.02 -6.13
C SER A 566 8.22 29.48 -6.54
N PHE A 567 8.83 30.37 -5.76
CA PHE A 567 8.75 31.81 -5.96
C PHE A 567 10.14 32.44 -6.00
N ASN A 568 10.32 33.45 -6.86
CA ASN A 568 11.48 34.32 -6.77
C ASN A 568 11.32 35.34 -5.61
N LYS A 569 12.32 36.23 -5.46
CA LYS A 569 12.30 37.28 -4.43
C LYS A 569 11.14 38.28 -4.55
N ASP A 570 10.56 38.46 -5.74
CA ASP A 570 9.45 39.39 -5.98
C ASP A 570 8.06 38.73 -5.86
N LYS A 571 8.01 37.47 -5.40
CA LYS A 571 6.79 36.64 -5.28
C LYS A 571 6.15 36.26 -6.62
N THR A 572 6.87 36.37 -7.73
CA THR A 572 6.46 35.75 -9.00
C THR A 572 6.73 34.24 -8.94
N VAL A 573 5.76 33.45 -9.40
CA VAL A 573 5.90 32.00 -9.56
C VAL A 573 6.98 31.69 -10.59
N THR A 574 7.95 30.87 -10.21
CA THR A 574 9.07 30.46 -11.08
C THR A 574 8.98 29.02 -11.57
N ASP A 575 8.40 28.13 -10.76
CA ASP A 575 8.21 26.72 -11.11
C ASP A 575 7.02 26.14 -10.34
N ALA A 576 6.55 24.98 -10.77
CA ALA A 576 5.47 24.23 -10.13
C ALA A 576 5.73 22.72 -10.17
N ILE A 577 5.23 22.02 -9.15
CA ILE A 577 5.18 20.56 -9.08
C ILE A 577 3.74 20.13 -8.82
N LEU A 578 3.27 19.17 -9.60
CA LEU A 578 1.97 18.53 -9.46
C LEU A 578 2.09 17.39 -8.44
N VAL A 579 1.12 17.29 -7.53
CA VAL A 579 1.08 16.25 -6.49
C VAL A 579 -0.31 15.65 -6.39
N ASP A 580 -0.42 14.48 -5.75
CA ASP A 580 -1.69 13.78 -5.51
C ASP A 580 -2.39 13.22 -6.77
N PHE A 581 -1.78 12.21 -7.39
CA PHE A 581 -2.28 11.55 -8.60
C PHE A 581 -3.40 10.52 -8.34
N GLN A 582 -4.21 10.73 -7.31
CA GLN A 582 -5.23 9.78 -6.86
C GLN A 582 -6.43 9.65 -7.82
N LEU A 583 -6.77 10.71 -8.58
CA LEU A 583 -7.90 10.69 -9.51
C LEU A 583 -7.49 10.46 -10.97
N LEU A 584 -6.32 9.84 -11.16
CA LEU A 584 -5.80 9.48 -12.48
C LEU A 584 -6.86 8.74 -13.32
N LYS A 585 -7.04 9.16 -14.57
CA LYS A 585 -7.98 8.52 -15.50
C LYS A 585 -7.58 8.72 -16.96
N TYR A 586 -8.23 7.96 -17.84
CA TYR A 586 -8.00 8.00 -19.28
C TYR A 586 -9.18 8.65 -20.03
N CYS A 587 -9.06 9.96 -20.30
CA CYS A 587 -10.06 10.73 -21.04
C CYS A 587 -9.38 11.90 -21.80
N PRO A 588 -10.12 12.81 -22.47
CA PRO A 588 -9.49 13.90 -23.20
C PRO A 588 -8.66 14.85 -22.30
N PRO A 589 -7.37 15.11 -22.59
CA PRO A 589 -6.48 15.95 -21.75
C PRO A 589 -6.91 17.40 -21.57
N THR A 590 -7.82 17.88 -22.44
CA THR A 590 -8.40 19.21 -22.33
C THR A 590 -9.20 19.42 -21.05
N TYR A 591 -9.68 18.34 -20.41
CA TYR A 591 -10.37 18.42 -19.12
C TYR A 591 -9.50 19.08 -18.04
N ASP A 592 -8.31 18.56 -17.79
CA ASP A 592 -7.44 19.01 -16.70
C ASP A 592 -7.08 20.49 -16.84
N VAL A 593 -6.69 20.91 -18.04
CA VAL A 593 -6.32 22.32 -18.30
C VAL A 593 -7.52 23.24 -18.18
N LEU A 594 -8.69 22.86 -18.69
CA LEU A 594 -9.89 23.68 -18.53
C LEU A 594 -10.31 23.75 -17.07
N PHE A 595 -10.38 22.61 -16.38
CA PHE A 595 -10.77 22.54 -14.97
C PHE A 595 -9.84 23.42 -14.11
N PHE A 596 -8.53 23.22 -14.24
CA PHE A 596 -7.51 24.00 -13.54
C PHE A 596 -7.70 25.50 -13.76
N LEU A 597 -7.81 25.94 -15.02
CA LEU A 597 -7.95 27.37 -15.33
C LEU A 597 -9.22 27.98 -14.75
N HIS A 598 -10.31 27.22 -14.56
CA HIS A 598 -11.53 27.74 -13.93
C HIS A 598 -11.43 27.79 -12.39
N VAL A 599 -10.81 26.81 -11.74
CA VAL A 599 -10.66 26.79 -10.27
C VAL A 599 -9.52 27.68 -9.76
N ALA A 600 -8.49 27.88 -10.58
CA ALA A 600 -7.27 28.60 -10.17
C ALA A 600 -7.28 30.09 -10.54
N SER A 601 -8.35 30.62 -11.14
CA SER A 601 -8.39 32.01 -11.60
C SER A 601 -9.75 32.67 -11.41
N THR A 602 -9.78 34.01 -11.47
CA THR A 602 -11.03 34.77 -11.50
C THR A 602 -11.58 34.87 -12.93
N LYS A 603 -12.88 35.16 -13.07
CA LYS A 603 -13.50 35.46 -14.37
C LYS A 603 -12.80 36.62 -15.09
N GLU A 604 -12.36 37.65 -14.37
CA GLU A 604 -11.61 38.76 -14.94
C GLU A 604 -10.29 38.28 -15.57
N THR A 605 -9.52 37.44 -14.87
CA THR A 605 -8.30 36.84 -15.39
C THR A 605 -8.60 35.97 -16.62
N ARG A 606 -9.61 35.11 -16.56
CA ARG A 606 -10.02 34.26 -17.69
C ARG A 606 -10.38 35.09 -18.92
N ASN A 607 -11.18 36.15 -18.77
CA ASN A 607 -11.55 37.03 -19.88
C ASN A 607 -10.34 37.67 -20.57
N LYS A 608 -9.25 37.94 -19.81
CA LYS A 608 -8.02 38.54 -20.35
C LYS A 608 -7.07 37.53 -20.99
N CYS A 609 -6.93 36.32 -20.45
CA CYS A 609 -5.83 35.43 -20.83
C CYS A 609 -6.19 33.96 -21.09
N LEU A 610 -7.45 33.52 -20.97
CA LEU A 610 -7.82 32.10 -21.14
C LEU A 610 -7.37 31.53 -22.50
N THR A 611 -7.70 32.20 -23.61
CA THR A 611 -7.30 31.75 -24.95
C THR A 611 -5.78 31.62 -25.07
N LYS A 612 -5.04 32.60 -24.55
CA LYS A 612 -3.58 32.59 -24.59
C LYS A 612 -2.98 31.41 -23.81
N LEU A 613 -3.50 31.13 -22.61
CA LEU A 613 -3.07 30.00 -21.79
C LEU A 613 -3.38 28.65 -22.45
N LEU A 614 -4.50 28.53 -23.15
CA LEU A 614 -4.84 27.33 -23.92
C LEU A 614 -3.93 27.13 -25.14
N ASP A 615 -3.57 28.21 -25.84
CA ASP A 615 -2.59 28.14 -26.92
C ASP A 615 -1.19 27.76 -26.39
N GLU A 616 -0.76 28.38 -25.27
CA GLU A 616 0.50 28.04 -24.58
C GLU A 616 0.55 26.56 -24.15
N TYR A 617 -0.55 26.04 -23.58
CA TYR A 617 -0.68 24.63 -23.25
C TYR A 617 -0.37 23.72 -24.45
N TYR A 618 -1.03 23.98 -25.59
CA TYR A 618 -0.87 23.17 -26.79
C TYR A 618 0.54 23.29 -27.38
N ASP A 619 1.12 24.50 -27.34
CA ASP A 619 2.47 24.75 -27.82
C ASP A 619 3.51 24.01 -26.96
N HIS A 620 3.38 24.05 -25.63
CA HIS A 620 4.23 23.26 -24.73
C HIS A 620 4.13 21.77 -25.01
N LEU A 621 2.92 21.23 -25.09
CA LEU A 621 2.67 19.81 -25.36
C LEU A 621 3.27 19.39 -26.70
N SER A 622 3.01 20.16 -27.75
CA SER A 622 3.54 19.92 -29.10
C SER A 622 5.07 19.96 -29.13
N ASN A 623 5.68 20.89 -28.40
CA ASN A 623 7.13 20.98 -28.28
C ASN A 623 7.72 19.76 -27.55
N HIS A 624 7.04 19.23 -26.54
CA HIS A 624 7.45 17.99 -25.89
C HIS A 624 7.37 16.80 -26.84
N ILE A 625 6.30 16.65 -27.62
CA ILE A 625 6.18 15.59 -28.64
C ILE A 625 7.32 15.70 -29.68
N LYS A 626 7.60 16.90 -30.18
CA LYS A 626 8.69 17.14 -31.16
C LYS A 626 10.07 16.74 -30.64
N LYS A 627 10.34 16.91 -29.33
CA LYS A 627 11.62 16.48 -28.71
C LYS A 627 11.85 14.97 -28.81
N PHE A 628 10.81 14.18 -29.05
CA PHE A 628 10.87 12.74 -29.28
C PHE A 628 10.83 12.37 -30.78
N ASN A 629 11.10 13.33 -31.66
CA ASN A 629 11.08 13.18 -33.12
C ASN A 629 9.73 12.67 -33.66
N MET A 630 8.65 13.09 -33.02
CA MET A 630 7.28 12.80 -33.42
C MET A 630 6.61 14.05 -33.96
N ASP A 631 5.66 13.86 -34.87
CA ASP A 631 4.86 14.95 -35.43
C ASP A 631 3.60 15.16 -34.57
N PRO A 632 3.43 16.34 -33.93
CA PRO A 632 2.21 16.65 -33.20
C PRO A 632 0.94 16.59 -34.05
N GLU A 633 1.02 16.85 -35.36
CA GLU A 633 -0.15 16.75 -36.25
C GLU A 633 -0.56 15.30 -36.52
N ILE A 634 0.27 14.32 -36.15
CA ILE A 634 -0.10 12.90 -36.14
C ILE A 634 -0.56 12.47 -34.74
N VAL A 635 0.19 12.85 -33.71
CA VAL A 635 -0.04 12.38 -32.33
C VAL A 635 -1.23 13.06 -31.66
N TYR A 636 -1.33 14.38 -31.79
CA TYR A 636 -2.41 15.19 -31.22
C TYR A 636 -2.67 16.46 -32.06
N PRO A 637 -3.39 16.34 -33.19
CA PRO A 637 -3.60 17.42 -34.15
C PRO A 637 -4.27 18.65 -33.53
N LYS A 638 -3.87 19.86 -33.96
CA LYS A 638 -4.36 21.12 -33.37
C LYS A 638 -5.87 21.29 -33.49
N GLU A 639 -6.44 20.84 -34.61
CA GLU A 639 -7.89 20.88 -34.82
C GLU A 639 -8.63 19.91 -33.89
N GLY A 640 -8.09 18.69 -33.70
CA GLY A 640 -8.64 17.71 -32.75
C GLY A 640 -8.60 18.24 -31.30
N TYR A 641 -7.51 18.93 -30.92
CA TYR A 641 -7.41 19.62 -29.64
C TYR A 641 -8.50 20.70 -29.47
N ARG A 642 -8.73 21.55 -30.49
CA ARG A 642 -9.78 22.58 -30.46
C ARG A 642 -11.19 22.00 -30.32
N GLN A 643 -11.47 20.90 -31.00
CA GLN A 643 -12.73 20.18 -30.87
C GLN A 643 -12.89 19.58 -29.47
N SER A 644 -11.81 19.01 -28.92
CA SER A 644 -11.76 18.47 -27.56
C SER A 644 -11.99 19.56 -26.50
N LEU A 645 -11.47 20.78 -26.69
CA LEU A 645 -11.73 21.91 -25.80
C LEU A 645 -13.22 22.25 -25.74
N LYS A 646 -13.89 22.33 -26.90
CA LYS A 646 -15.33 22.59 -26.96
C LYS A 646 -16.11 21.47 -26.26
N PHE A 647 -15.75 20.22 -26.56
CA PHE A 647 -16.39 19.05 -25.98
C PHE A 647 -16.33 19.03 -24.45
N MET A 648 -15.15 19.30 -23.86
CA MET A 648 -14.93 19.24 -22.40
C MET A 648 -15.28 20.52 -21.64
N LYS A 649 -15.63 21.62 -22.32
CA LYS A 649 -15.86 22.93 -21.68
C LYS A 649 -16.97 22.89 -20.63
N SER A 650 -18.13 22.32 -20.96
CA SER A 650 -19.26 22.20 -20.04
C SER A 650 -18.94 21.35 -18.81
N VAL A 651 -18.19 20.27 -19.01
CA VAL A 651 -17.77 19.33 -17.97
C VAL A 651 -16.83 20.01 -16.99
N ALA A 652 -15.74 20.59 -17.50
CA ALA A 652 -14.74 21.26 -16.68
C ALA A 652 -15.33 22.40 -15.86
N LEU A 653 -16.28 23.14 -16.43
CA LEU A 653 -16.93 24.26 -15.75
C LEU A 653 -17.90 23.81 -14.65
N ILE A 654 -18.72 22.79 -14.89
CA ILE A 654 -19.61 22.24 -13.85
C ILE A 654 -18.78 21.71 -12.69
N ILE A 655 -17.75 20.91 -12.97
CA ILE A 655 -16.91 20.33 -11.91
C ILE A 655 -16.10 21.42 -11.20
N ALA A 656 -15.60 22.44 -11.92
CA ALA A 656 -14.95 23.59 -11.29
C ALA A 656 -15.88 24.34 -10.33
N THR A 657 -17.17 24.45 -10.67
CA THR A 657 -18.17 25.08 -9.81
C THR A 657 -18.49 24.20 -8.60
N GLU A 658 -18.58 22.89 -8.79
CA GLU A 658 -18.72 21.93 -7.70
C GLU A 658 -17.55 21.96 -6.73
N TYR A 659 -16.33 21.97 -7.26
CA TYR A 659 -15.11 22.10 -6.45
C TYR A 659 -15.07 23.44 -5.73
N SER A 660 -15.37 24.54 -6.43
CA SER A 660 -15.25 25.88 -5.84
C SER A 660 -16.24 26.09 -4.71
N HIS A 661 -17.47 25.55 -4.79
CA HIS A 661 -18.43 25.71 -3.67
C HIS A 661 -17.95 25.00 -2.39
N VAL A 662 -17.19 23.90 -2.50
CA VAL A 662 -16.65 23.18 -1.34
C VAL A 662 -15.31 23.75 -0.88
N THR A 663 -14.41 24.00 -1.83
CA THR A 663 -13.02 24.35 -1.52
C THR A 663 -12.85 25.80 -1.10
N GLN A 664 -13.75 26.71 -1.51
CA GLN A 664 -13.66 28.14 -1.22
C GLN A 664 -14.35 28.58 0.08
N ILE A 665 -14.92 27.64 0.85
CA ILE A 665 -15.46 27.93 2.18
C ILE A 665 -14.32 28.27 3.17
N ASP A 666 -14.68 28.68 4.37
CA ASP A 666 -13.71 28.91 5.44
C ASP A 666 -12.82 27.66 5.67
N PRO A 667 -11.48 27.77 5.65
CA PRO A 667 -10.59 26.62 5.72
C PRO A 667 -10.72 25.81 7.02
N ASP A 668 -10.88 26.48 8.17
CA ASP A 668 -10.99 25.82 9.47
C ASP A 668 -12.32 25.06 9.55
N PHE A 669 -13.41 25.69 9.06
CA PHE A 669 -14.70 25.03 8.97
C PHE A 669 -14.70 23.86 7.98
N ARG A 670 -14.00 23.99 6.85
CA ARG A 670 -13.81 22.90 5.88
C ARG A 670 -13.09 21.72 6.51
N GLU A 671 -11.99 21.98 7.23
CA GLU A 671 -11.25 20.94 7.91
C GLU A 671 -12.14 20.21 8.92
N GLU A 672 -12.95 20.94 9.68
CA GLU A 672 -13.91 20.39 10.63
C GLU A 672 -14.95 19.48 9.97
N ILE A 673 -15.53 19.90 8.83
CA ILE A 673 -16.49 19.07 8.07
C ILE A 673 -15.86 17.77 7.60
N PHE A 674 -14.62 17.81 7.09
CA PHE A 674 -13.98 16.63 6.48
C PHE A 674 -13.44 15.62 7.49
N HIS A 675 -13.22 16.04 8.75
CA HIS A 675 -12.72 15.18 9.82
C HIS A 675 -13.81 14.71 10.80
N ASP A 676 -15.04 15.22 10.68
CA ASP A 676 -16.18 14.83 11.51
C ASP A 676 -17.27 14.15 10.65
N GLN A 677 -17.58 12.89 10.97
CA GLN A 677 -18.57 12.09 10.23
C GLN A 677 -19.96 12.74 10.21
N GLU A 678 -20.43 13.26 11.35
CA GLU A 678 -21.78 13.81 11.47
C GLU A 678 -21.91 15.10 10.66
N LYS A 679 -20.90 15.96 10.71
CA LYS A 679 -20.84 17.20 9.92
C LYS A 679 -20.71 16.91 8.44
N PHE A 680 -19.87 15.96 8.05
CA PHE A 680 -19.75 15.53 6.67
C PHE A 680 -21.11 15.08 6.12
N ASP A 681 -21.80 14.17 6.81
CA ASP A 681 -23.11 13.69 6.41
C ASP A 681 -24.17 14.80 6.37
N TYR A 682 -24.13 15.72 7.32
CA TYR A 682 -25.07 16.83 7.38
C TYR A 682 -24.92 17.77 6.18
N TYR A 683 -23.71 18.26 5.90
CA TYR A 683 -23.49 19.27 4.86
C TYR A 683 -23.34 18.67 3.47
N MET A 684 -22.62 17.56 3.33
CA MET A 684 -22.26 17.00 2.02
C MET A 684 -23.33 16.06 1.46
N HIS A 685 -24.06 15.34 2.31
CA HIS A 685 -25.06 14.33 1.91
C HIS A 685 -26.51 14.73 2.10
N LYS A 686 -26.81 15.81 2.84
CA LYS A 686 -28.19 16.19 3.14
C LYS A 686 -28.48 17.66 2.84
N ASN A 687 -27.60 18.56 3.26
CA ASN A 687 -27.89 20.00 3.32
C ASN A 687 -26.86 20.86 2.56
N ARG A 688 -26.54 20.54 1.30
CA ARG A 688 -25.58 21.35 0.50
C ARG A 688 -25.98 22.82 0.34
N ILE A 689 -27.28 23.10 0.27
CA ILE A 689 -27.78 24.49 0.21
C ILE A 689 -27.45 25.25 1.50
N GLU A 690 -27.52 24.59 2.66
CA GLU A 690 -27.18 25.22 3.93
C GLU A 690 -25.69 25.56 4.01
N LEU A 691 -24.82 24.70 3.48
CA LEU A 691 -23.39 25.01 3.34
C LEU A 691 -23.16 26.29 2.53
N ILE A 692 -23.93 26.48 1.44
CA ILE A 692 -23.88 27.72 0.63
C ILE A 692 -24.34 28.92 1.45
N ASN A 693 -25.46 28.81 2.16
CA ASN A 693 -26.04 29.89 2.95
C ASN A 693 -25.07 30.39 4.03
N MET A 694 -24.44 29.47 4.76
CA MET A 694 -23.47 29.79 5.82
C MET A 694 -22.27 30.57 5.29
N ASN A 695 -21.81 30.24 4.08
CA ASN A 695 -20.67 30.89 3.45
C ASN A 695 -21.06 32.10 2.59
N TRP A 696 -22.35 32.40 2.44
CA TRP A 696 -22.82 33.47 1.57
C TRP A 696 -22.36 34.85 2.03
N SER A 697 -22.04 35.05 3.30
CA SER A 697 -21.49 36.32 3.78
C SER A 697 -20.05 36.59 3.32
N ASN A 698 -19.32 35.57 2.84
CA ASN A 698 -17.95 35.69 2.35
C ASN A 698 -17.92 36.25 0.92
N GLU A 699 -17.40 37.47 0.76
CA GLU A 699 -17.35 38.16 -0.53
C GLU A 699 -16.40 37.50 -1.55
N SER A 700 -15.31 36.86 -1.10
CA SER A 700 -14.42 36.10 -1.99
C SER A 700 -15.15 34.88 -2.56
N TYR A 701 -15.84 34.14 -1.68
CA TYR A 701 -16.67 32.99 -2.06
C TYR A 701 -17.74 33.38 -3.08
N LYS A 702 -18.51 34.43 -2.79
CA LYS A 702 -19.51 34.99 -3.73
C LYS A 702 -18.91 35.39 -5.06
N SER A 703 -17.79 36.12 -5.05
CA SER A 703 -17.18 36.63 -6.29
C SER A 703 -16.71 35.51 -7.21
N ILE A 704 -16.14 34.44 -6.65
CA ILE A 704 -15.72 33.27 -7.42
C ILE A 704 -16.94 32.55 -8.01
N LEU A 705 -17.94 32.25 -7.18
CA LEU A 705 -19.16 31.57 -7.63
C LEU A 705 -19.96 32.39 -8.63
N LYS A 706 -19.98 33.71 -8.50
CA LYS A 706 -20.62 34.61 -9.48
C LYS A 706 -19.95 34.49 -10.84
N GLY A 707 -18.62 34.57 -10.90
CA GLY A 707 -17.87 34.46 -12.15
C GLY A 707 -18.04 33.10 -12.83
N LEU A 708 -18.13 32.01 -12.06
CA LEU A 708 -18.42 30.67 -12.59
C LEU A 708 -19.88 30.53 -13.04
N SER A 709 -20.83 31.14 -12.32
CA SER A 709 -22.23 31.17 -12.71
C SER A 709 -22.44 31.94 -14.03
N GLU A 710 -21.72 33.05 -14.22
CA GLU A 710 -21.68 33.78 -15.49
C GLU A 710 -21.18 32.89 -16.63
N ASP A 711 -20.06 32.19 -16.44
CA ASP A 711 -19.54 31.24 -17.44
C ASP A 711 -20.57 30.13 -17.79
N ILE A 712 -21.33 29.64 -16.80
CA ILE A 712 -22.35 28.59 -17.00
C ILE A 712 -23.52 29.16 -17.82
N LEU A 713 -23.97 30.37 -17.48
CA LEU A 713 -25.07 31.03 -18.18
C LEU A 713 -24.69 31.36 -19.64
N ASP A 714 -23.44 31.74 -19.90
CA ASP A 714 -22.91 31.94 -21.26
C ASP A 714 -23.04 30.66 -22.11
N LEU A 715 -22.77 29.48 -21.52
CA LEU A 715 -22.98 28.19 -22.19
C LEU A 715 -24.47 27.87 -22.40
N ILE A 716 -25.31 28.14 -21.41
CA ILE A 716 -26.77 27.91 -21.49
C ILE A 716 -27.41 28.73 -22.61
N VAL A 717 -27.00 29.99 -22.74
CA VAL A 717 -27.52 30.90 -23.77
C VAL A 717 -27.04 30.49 -25.16
N SER A 718 -25.75 30.15 -25.29
CA SER A 718 -25.16 29.73 -26.57
C SER A 718 -25.56 28.33 -27.02
N GLN A 719 -26.02 27.47 -26.10
CA GLN A 719 -26.27 26.04 -26.32
C GLN A 719 -25.03 25.29 -26.84
N ASP A 720 -23.83 25.78 -26.50
CA ASP A 720 -22.54 25.21 -26.88
C ASP A 720 -22.05 24.18 -25.82
N TYR A 721 -22.88 23.15 -25.56
CA TYR A 721 -22.61 22.10 -24.56
C TYR A 721 -23.12 20.69 -24.93
#